data_AF-A0A928HHA4-F1
#
_entry.id   AF-A0A928HHA4-F1
#
_cell.length_a   1.000
_cell.length_b   1.000
_cell.length_c   1.000
_cell.angle_alpha   90.00
_cell.angle_beta   90.00
_cell.angle_gamma   90.00
#
_symmetry.space_group_name_H-M   'P 1'
#
loop_
_entity.id
_entity.type
_entity.pdbx_description
1 polymer ?
#
loop_
_entity_poly.entity_id
_entity_poly.type
_entity_poly.pdbx_seq_one_letter_code
_entity_poly.pdbx_strand_id
1 'polypeptide(L)'
;MLKKVREFQNLLFSKKSERVLGRFLKTDSFFTMTFKMIEKMKSGHFFCREFKNRFFSGTGKLVRTLLRLSLPVFYRVPNEVCGSLKPFLVMANFGGWGKCGISGIFLLPALLFSFLSVSSPVFSRELERYRNEKSQIPAGASCDVPLPVSSNSSLLSISDVSSLPPQSGSVSSLGTDWKSPGDPRLVSGEDSRPWVYYWWLKGNVSEEMITKDLEAMRKQGIGGILLVDSRGYHDDANTTKHVPVPLEIKYEFMSPEWRKMVRHLVSEARRLGMQVSMNIANTGGQLRGPWDLGADGPKELTWTEGNLNGPKRVEIPLTVPKETRFFQDVAILGVRVSTPVDKEGRESIRLNETWMPVANPQEGAAQVAEVVDLKEFVREINGVPTLIWDVPDGAWKVLRFASRVVGDVGSVDILSREAVTRYFQLMCGQIIADVGLELAGAGKTLTHFYNVSWEGSDPNWTSGLAERFQEEHGYELWNNLPVLRGLIVGSLEESQRFTEDYFRTVSNAFRENCYLTIGELCRKFGMIWHSEDGGPWSRGKTAWMGNFHLFAEADMLTFWGQNDVIQGEFWVREPKEKITEPSSWPVTRSNARYASMAAHIYGKPLVSMEAFTHMAHHWTQYPAHLKPAADENFIDGANMFIWHTFTASPDELGTPGFEYFAGTHLNRKITWWEQSRGILRYLEKCQNLLRKGTFTADVCVYVSDKNYVGWGHGESWNPDSNLIPGKGWKFDLLDTRVLVEDLKFRQEDGLLVLPHGMNYRILVVDPLRDEPIPAEALEKVWELAEAGAVVVLGENVPKRNPGLSNISERDAALAALTEKLWGDGTARCASVGKGRIYRKTLMEDVLAMEKILADFESEDDVRFIHLRDDEYDRYFIAGSGTVSCVFRASGRPVIFDPVSEKNFQPVAYALTEDGRTCVTIQLPVNGSVFVIFPKKESGAEKHFTDIREGGDDSLEWLGRTDDTAKFRLWKNGCHVLAVNDGTERVIEARPPMPLTLNEDWELRFDPDRGGPIGSVHFPKLVCWNERSEPEIRYFSGTCSYSKKVTLKAEEAKRPARLSLGEVYCVAEVRVNGEYAGLIWTAPWTAELTGKLKPGENLIEIDVTNTWVNRLIGDAALPKEKRVSKTNVYLLPEKNEFRAWQGFFASDPLRPAGLKGPVEIQFAEEIEVKY
;
A
#
# COMPACT_ATOMS: atom_id res chain seq x y z
N MET A 1 -8.04 41.07 -3.52
CA MET A 1 -8.24 40.53 -4.89
C MET A 1 -7.81 41.48 -6.00
N LEU A 2 -8.45 42.65 -6.20
CA LEU A 2 -8.23 43.51 -7.39
C LEU A 2 -6.76 43.90 -7.69
N LYS A 3 -5.88 43.97 -6.68
CA LYS A 3 -4.43 44.20 -6.88
C LYS A 3 -3.72 43.02 -7.59
N LYS A 4 -3.97 41.77 -7.14
CA LYS A 4 -3.48 40.54 -7.79
C LYS A 4 -3.98 40.38 -9.23
N VAL A 5 -5.21 40.86 -9.52
CA VAL A 5 -5.76 40.85 -10.90
C VAL A 5 -4.97 41.79 -11.82
N ARG A 6 -4.54 42.97 -11.35
CA ARG A 6 -3.69 43.89 -12.13
C ARG A 6 -2.27 43.36 -12.33
N GLU A 7 -1.71 42.68 -11.33
CA GLU A 7 -0.40 42.03 -11.45
C GLU A 7 -0.42 40.90 -12.49
N PHE A 8 -1.48 40.08 -12.50
CA PHE A 8 -1.67 39.02 -13.49
C PHE A 8 -1.88 39.57 -14.92
N GLN A 9 -2.62 40.68 -15.06
CA GLN A 9 -2.79 41.36 -16.36
C GLN A 9 -1.48 41.94 -16.89
N ASN A 10 -0.62 42.50 -16.04
CA ASN A 10 0.67 43.05 -16.47
C ASN A 10 1.67 41.95 -16.88
N LEU A 11 1.58 40.75 -16.31
CA LEU A 11 2.43 39.61 -16.69
C LEU A 11 2.15 39.12 -18.12
N LEU A 12 0.88 39.14 -18.54
CA LEU A 12 0.40 38.64 -19.83
C LEU A 12 0.83 39.49 -21.05
N PHE A 13 1.31 40.72 -20.85
CA PHE A 13 1.62 41.66 -21.94
C PHE A 13 3.09 42.14 -21.97
N SER A 14 4.03 41.37 -21.42
CA SER A 14 5.46 41.67 -21.61
C SER A 14 5.94 41.30 -23.03
N LYS A 15 6.73 42.20 -23.67
CA LYS A 15 7.19 42.12 -25.08
C LYS A 15 8.12 40.93 -25.44
N LYS A 16 8.21 39.89 -24.61
CA LYS A 16 9.12 38.75 -24.81
C LYS A 16 8.46 37.55 -25.52
N SER A 17 7.13 37.51 -25.63
CA SER A 17 6.36 36.39 -26.21
C SER A 17 6.24 36.40 -27.74
N GLU A 18 6.35 37.55 -28.41
CA GLU A 18 6.19 37.65 -29.87
C GLU A 18 7.24 36.86 -30.69
N ARG A 19 8.44 36.63 -30.14
CA ARG A 19 9.50 35.88 -30.83
C ARG A 19 9.37 34.37 -30.78
N VAL A 20 8.48 33.81 -29.96
CA VAL A 20 8.28 32.35 -29.83
C VAL A 20 7.10 31.86 -30.68
N LEU A 21 6.03 32.64 -30.83
CA LEU A 21 4.87 32.25 -31.64
C LEU A 21 5.14 32.27 -33.16
N GLY A 22 6.19 32.92 -33.63
CA GLY A 22 6.50 33.07 -35.07
C GLY A 22 6.97 31.80 -35.80
N ARG A 23 7.02 30.62 -35.16
CA ARG A 23 7.53 29.37 -35.77
C ARG A 23 6.55 28.19 -35.81
N PHE A 24 5.33 28.33 -35.29
CA PHE A 24 4.42 27.17 -35.08
C PHE A 24 2.99 27.34 -35.61
N LEU A 25 2.81 28.02 -36.76
CA LEU A 25 1.49 28.18 -37.38
C LEU A 25 1.50 27.95 -38.90
N LYS A 26 1.06 26.76 -39.32
CA LYS A 26 0.30 26.53 -40.57
C LYS A 26 -0.75 25.43 -40.32
N THR A 27 -2.03 25.77 -40.56
CA THR A 27 -3.22 24.88 -40.76
C THR A 27 -3.62 23.92 -39.62
N ASP A 28 -4.87 23.81 -39.15
CA ASP A 28 -6.12 24.49 -39.57
C ASP A 28 -7.27 24.51 -38.50
N SER A 29 -8.24 25.41 -38.71
CA SER A 29 -9.70 25.32 -38.51
C SER A 29 -10.44 25.00 -37.17
N PHE A 30 -9.90 25.22 -35.94
CA PHE A 30 -10.73 25.15 -34.71
C PHE A 30 -11.08 26.49 -34.01
N PHE A 31 -10.51 27.63 -34.41
CA PHE A 31 -10.58 28.87 -33.60
C PHE A 31 -11.65 29.91 -33.97
N THR A 32 -12.41 29.72 -35.05
CA THR A 32 -13.33 30.75 -35.57
C THR A 32 -14.63 30.91 -34.76
N MET A 33 -15.02 29.93 -33.95
CA MET A 33 -16.27 29.98 -33.17
C MET A 33 -16.08 30.72 -31.83
N THR A 34 -14.95 30.53 -31.15
CA THR A 34 -14.67 31.10 -29.81
C THR A 34 -14.52 32.62 -29.83
N PHE A 35 -14.00 33.19 -30.93
CA PHE A 35 -13.75 34.64 -31.02
C PHE A 35 -15.04 35.48 -31.09
N LYS A 36 -16.10 34.98 -31.72
CA LYS A 36 -17.40 35.69 -31.82
C LYS A 36 -18.20 35.74 -30.52
N MET A 37 -17.93 34.84 -29.59
CA MET A 37 -18.62 34.78 -28.29
C MET A 37 -18.05 35.82 -27.30
N ILE A 38 -16.77 36.17 -27.44
CA ILE A 38 -16.07 37.14 -26.59
C ILE A 38 -16.46 38.59 -26.91
N GLU A 39 -16.79 38.92 -28.17
CA GLU A 39 -17.26 40.27 -28.50
C GLU A 39 -18.65 40.59 -27.91
N LYS A 40 -19.56 39.62 -27.83
CA LYS A 40 -20.91 39.84 -27.29
C LYS A 40 -20.96 40.14 -25.79
N MET A 41 -19.90 39.86 -25.03
CA MET A 41 -19.83 40.17 -23.60
C MET A 41 -19.34 41.60 -23.28
N LYS A 42 -18.95 42.40 -24.29
CA LYS A 42 -18.40 43.74 -24.08
C LYS A 42 -19.43 44.88 -23.95
N SER A 43 -20.70 44.64 -24.27
CA SER A 43 -21.76 45.68 -24.28
C SER A 43 -22.72 45.55 -23.09
N GLY A 44 -22.30 45.96 -21.89
CA GLY A 44 -23.17 45.99 -20.71
C GLY A 44 -23.98 47.28 -20.59
N HIS A 45 -25.25 47.19 -20.15
CA HIS A 45 -26.09 48.30 -19.67
C HIS A 45 -27.09 47.77 -18.59
N PHE A 46 -27.18 48.48 -17.45
CA PHE A 46 -28.34 48.79 -16.56
C PHE A 46 -29.59 47.85 -16.52
N PHE A 47 -30.28 47.58 -15.38
CA PHE A 47 -30.14 47.99 -13.96
C PHE A 47 -31.03 47.10 -13.02
N CYS A 48 -30.53 46.83 -11.81
CA CYS A 48 -31.19 46.65 -10.49
C CYS A 48 -32.62 46.02 -10.27
N ARG A 49 -32.68 45.23 -9.18
CA ARG A 49 -33.75 45.20 -8.14
C ARG A 49 -35.00 44.30 -8.28
N GLU A 50 -34.81 42.98 -8.30
CA GLU A 50 -35.55 41.99 -7.46
C GLU A 50 -35.05 40.56 -7.74
N PHE A 51 -34.13 40.02 -6.91
CA PHE A 51 -33.81 38.58 -6.91
C PHE A 51 -33.12 38.17 -5.59
N LYS A 52 -33.89 38.21 -4.49
CA LYS A 52 -33.44 37.71 -3.16
C LYS A 52 -34.33 36.62 -2.56
N ASN A 53 -35.16 35.97 -3.38
CA ASN A 53 -35.90 34.77 -3.02
C ASN A 53 -35.94 33.81 -4.23
N ARG A 54 -35.69 32.52 -3.97
CA ARG A 54 -35.58 31.42 -4.95
C ARG A 54 -34.41 31.51 -5.95
N PHE A 55 -33.20 31.13 -5.52
CA PHE A 55 -32.25 30.36 -6.35
C PHE A 55 -31.10 29.71 -5.54
N PHE A 56 -31.43 28.84 -4.59
CA PHE A 56 -30.48 27.87 -4.03
C PHE A 56 -31.15 26.50 -3.84
N SER A 57 -31.39 25.83 -4.96
CA SER A 57 -31.59 24.38 -5.05
C SER A 57 -31.35 23.95 -6.50
N GLY A 58 -30.51 22.95 -6.74
CA GLY A 58 -30.53 22.22 -8.02
C GLY A 58 -29.40 22.45 -9.04
N THR A 59 -28.16 22.76 -8.65
CA THR A 59 -26.97 22.62 -9.53
C THR A 59 -26.40 21.19 -9.59
N GLY A 60 -27.26 20.17 -9.44
CA GLY A 60 -26.94 18.76 -9.71
C GLY A 60 -27.64 18.17 -10.96
N LYS A 61 -28.64 18.86 -11.53
CA LYS A 61 -29.45 18.35 -12.66
C LYS A 61 -29.06 18.89 -14.04
N LEU A 62 -28.38 20.03 -14.14
CA LEU A 62 -28.09 20.65 -15.45
C LEU A 62 -27.06 19.86 -16.29
N VAL A 63 -26.13 19.14 -15.65
CA VAL A 63 -25.13 18.29 -16.34
C VAL A 63 -25.73 16.96 -16.80
N ARG A 64 -26.76 16.42 -16.11
CA ARG A 64 -27.45 15.17 -16.52
C ARG A 64 -28.55 15.38 -17.57
N THR A 65 -29.11 16.59 -17.71
CA THR A 65 -30.14 16.89 -18.74
C THR A 65 -29.54 17.21 -20.12
N LEU A 66 -28.26 17.60 -20.22
CA LEU A 66 -27.61 17.88 -21.50
C LEU A 66 -27.11 16.64 -22.28
N LEU A 67 -27.20 15.44 -21.70
CA LEU A 67 -26.78 14.17 -22.32
C LEU A 67 -27.94 13.26 -22.76
N ARG A 68 -29.20 13.70 -22.63
CA ARG A 68 -30.37 13.01 -23.15
C ARG A 68 -31.42 14.02 -23.64
N LEU A 69 -31.40 14.32 -24.96
CA LEU A 69 -32.56 14.58 -25.85
C LEU A 69 -32.16 15.35 -27.13
N SER A 70 -31.95 14.66 -28.26
CA SER A 70 -32.13 15.22 -29.62
C SER A 70 -32.04 14.16 -30.76
N LEU A 71 -33.14 13.45 -30.98
CA LEU A 71 -33.67 13.19 -32.34
C LEU A 71 -34.36 14.50 -32.85
N PRO A 72 -34.83 14.71 -34.12
CA PRO A 72 -35.23 13.69 -35.12
C PRO A 72 -35.07 13.99 -36.65
N VAL A 73 -35.39 12.98 -37.50
CA VAL A 73 -36.17 13.01 -38.78
C VAL A 73 -35.68 13.74 -40.08
N PHE A 74 -35.47 12.91 -41.13
CA PHE A 74 -35.66 13.04 -42.60
C PHE A 74 -35.61 14.37 -43.39
N TYR A 75 -34.89 14.36 -44.53
CA TYR A 75 -35.45 14.63 -45.88
C TYR A 75 -34.61 13.99 -47.03
N ARG A 76 -35.20 13.81 -48.23
CA ARG A 76 -34.59 13.20 -49.45
C ARG A 76 -33.90 14.24 -50.37
N VAL A 77 -32.90 13.83 -51.17
CA VAL A 77 -32.66 14.11 -52.64
C VAL A 77 -31.31 13.46 -53.07
N PRO A 78 -31.08 13.06 -54.35
CA PRO A 78 -30.33 11.82 -54.67
C PRO A 78 -28.94 11.98 -55.35
N ASN A 79 -28.32 10.81 -55.61
CA ASN A 79 -27.11 10.52 -56.39
C ASN A 79 -26.78 11.45 -57.57
N GLU A 80 -25.49 11.76 -57.77
CA GLU A 80 -24.82 11.65 -59.09
C GLU A 80 -23.27 11.81 -59.05
N VAL A 81 -22.61 11.33 -60.12
CA VAL A 81 -21.19 11.50 -60.55
C VAL A 81 -20.04 10.74 -59.82
N CYS A 82 -19.35 9.88 -60.60
CA CYS A 82 -18.07 9.23 -60.29
C CYS A 82 -16.85 10.17 -60.44
N GLY A 83 -15.77 9.96 -59.68
CA GLY A 83 -14.52 10.74 -59.90
C GLY A 83 -13.28 10.36 -59.09
N SER A 84 -12.63 9.24 -59.43
CA SER A 84 -11.16 8.97 -59.36
C SER A 84 -10.26 9.37 -58.15
N LEU A 85 -9.39 8.40 -57.77
CA LEU A 85 -8.02 8.50 -57.21
C LEU A 85 -7.80 8.54 -55.67
N LYS A 86 -6.90 7.62 -55.27
CA LYS A 86 -6.27 7.28 -53.97
C LYS A 86 -5.54 8.48 -53.30
N PRO A 87 -5.04 8.43 -52.02
CA PRO A 87 -4.61 7.24 -51.25
C PRO A 87 -4.83 7.21 -49.72
N PHE A 88 -4.25 6.17 -49.09
CA PHE A 88 -4.01 5.89 -47.66
C PHE A 88 -5.13 5.32 -46.79
N LEU A 89 -4.86 4.11 -46.30
CA LEU A 89 -5.64 3.36 -45.31
C LEU A 89 -5.25 3.81 -43.90
N VAL A 90 -6.24 4.14 -43.08
CA VAL A 90 -6.15 4.07 -41.62
C VAL A 90 -6.89 2.82 -41.18
N MET A 91 -6.24 1.90 -40.47
CA MET A 91 -6.97 0.90 -39.68
C MET A 91 -7.29 1.49 -38.32
N ALA A 92 -8.54 1.90 -38.13
CA ALA A 92 -9.16 2.03 -36.83
C ALA A 92 -10.21 0.93 -36.69
N ASN A 93 -10.21 0.24 -35.56
CA ASN A 93 -11.21 -0.77 -35.23
C ASN A 93 -12.62 -0.16 -35.24
N PHE A 94 -13.59 -0.88 -35.79
CA PHE A 94 -14.92 -0.94 -35.20
C PHE A 94 -15.48 -2.37 -35.31
N GLY A 95 -15.97 -2.87 -34.18
CA GLY A 95 -16.56 -4.21 -34.10
C GLY A 95 -18.05 -4.21 -34.42
N GLY A 96 -18.52 -5.33 -34.96
CA GLY A 96 -19.93 -5.71 -34.99
C GLY A 96 -20.74 -5.15 -36.16
N TRP A 97 -21.33 -6.04 -36.95
CA TRP A 97 -22.75 -6.40 -36.82
C TRP A 97 -22.95 -7.79 -37.46
N GLY A 98 -23.88 -8.58 -36.94
CA GLY A 98 -23.98 -10.01 -37.26
C GLY A 98 -25.11 -10.39 -38.22
N LYS A 99 -25.01 -11.64 -38.71
CA LYS A 99 -26.02 -12.44 -39.43
C LYS A 99 -26.41 -12.00 -40.85
N CYS A 100 -25.88 -12.75 -41.83
CA CYS A 100 -26.69 -13.60 -42.71
C CYS A 100 -25.79 -14.69 -43.30
N GLY A 101 -26.23 -15.96 -43.24
CA GLY A 101 -25.46 -17.08 -43.78
C GLY A 101 -25.97 -17.54 -45.13
N ILE A 102 -25.09 -18.06 -45.98
CA ILE A 102 -25.37 -18.98 -47.09
C ILE A 102 -24.18 -19.94 -47.21
N SER A 103 -24.51 -21.19 -47.52
CA SER A 103 -23.69 -22.40 -47.63
C SER A 103 -22.42 -22.33 -48.51
N GLY A 104 -21.37 -23.03 -48.07
CA GLY A 104 -20.96 -24.26 -48.79
C GLY A 104 -19.59 -24.34 -49.50
N ILE A 105 -18.91 -25.46 -49.23
CA ILE A 105 -18.04 -26.25 -50.13
C ILE A 105 -16.52 -25.93 -50.19
N PHE A 106 -15.76 -27.02 -50.00
CA PHE A 106 -14.33 -27.28 -50.20
C PHE A 106 -13.65 -26.68 -51.44
N LEU A 107 -12.35 -26.33 -51.34
CA LEU A 107 -11.27 -27.06 -52.04
C LEU A 107 -9.83 -26.64 -51.61
N LEU A 108 -8.84 -27.41 -52.07
CA LEU A 108 -7.43 -27.46 -51.64
C LEU A 108 -6.53 -26.34 -52.21
N PRO A 109 -5.24 -26.22 -51.76
CA PRO A 109 -4.39 -25.05 -51.97
C PRO A 109 -3.43 -25.16 -53.17
N ALA A 110 -2.47 -24.22 -53.21
CA ALA A 110 -1.24 -24.13 -54.01
C ALA A 110 -1.34 -23.39 -55.36
N LEU A 111 -0.74 -22.19 -55.41
CA LEU A 111 0.13 -21.70 -56.49
C LEU A 111 0.79 -20.36 -56.08
N LEU A 112 1.86 -19.98 -56.78
CA LEU A 112 2.59 -18.70 -56.68
C LEU A 112 3.53 -18.49 -55.48
N PHE A 113 4.50 -19.39 -55.34
CA PHE A 113 5.88 -18.99 -55.02
C PHE A 113 6.71 -19.03 -56.31
N SER A 114 7.18 -17.87 -56.80
CA SER A 114 8.18 -17.60 -57.86
C SER A 114 8.06 -16.10 -58.18
N PHE A 115 9.03 -15.21 -57.95
CA PHE A 115 10.44 -15.21 -58.37
C PHE A 115 11.32 -14.30 -57.47
N LEU A 116 12.64 -14.36 -57.68
CA LEU A 116 13.72 -13.49 -57.13
C LEU A 116 14.29 -13.84 -55.73
N SER A 117 15.10 -14.90 -55.73
CA SER A 117 16.35 -15.03 -54.96
C SER A 117 17.32 -13.85 -55.22
N VAL A 118 18.17 -13.40 -54.29
CA VAL A 118 19.52 -13.95 -53.93
C VAL A 118 20.12 -13.04 -52.84
N SER A 119 20.94 -13.43 -51.85
CA SER A 119 21.20 -14.70 -51.11
C SER A 119 22.15 -14.41 -49.92
N SER A 120 22.38 -15.34 -48.99
CA SER A 120 23.57 -15.37 -48.13
C SER A 120 23.94 -16.83 -47.76
N PRO A 121 25.23 -17.25 -47.72
CA PRO A 121 25.58 -18.68 -47.88
C PRO A 121 25.76 -19.48 -46.58
N VAL A 122 25.54 -18.88 -45.40
CA VAL A 122 25.88 -19.51 -44.10
C VAL A 122 24.84 -20.54 -43.66
N PHE A 123 23.56 -20.31 -43.96
CA PHE A 123 22.44 -21.09 -43.42
C PHE A 123 22.27 -22.49 -44.06
N SER A 124 22.80 -22.70 -45.27
CA SER A 124 22.55 -23.93 -46.05
C SER A 124 23.35 -25.14 -45.56
N ARG A 125 24.53 -24.94 -44.94
CA ARG A 125 25.44 -26.04 -44.57
C ARG A 125 25.04 -26.78 -43.29
N GLU A 126 24.35 -26.14 -42.34
CA GLU A 126 23.85 -26.84 -41.15
C GLU A 126 22.56 -27.62 -41.44
N LEU A 127 21.68 -27.09 -42.29
CA LEU A 127 20.41 -27.72 -42.65
C LEU A 127 20.57 -29.01 -43.47
N GLU A 128 21.62 -29.14 -44.29
CA GLU A 128 21.96 -30.41 -44.96
C GLU A 128 22.60 -31.43 -44.00
N ARG A 129 23.41 -30.97 -43.03
CA ARG A 129 23.98 -31.85 -42.00
C ARG A 129 22.88 -32.46 -41.12
N TYR A 130 21.94 -31.64 -40.67
CA TYR A 130 20.82 -32.06 -39.82
C TYR A 130 19.78 -32.95 -40.54
N ARG A 131 19.73 -32.92 -41.88
CA ARG A 131 18.84 -33.78 -42.68
C ARG A 131 19.42 -35.16 -42.98
N ASN A 132 20.73 -35.29 -43.14
CA ASN A 132 21.35 -36.57 -43.51
C ASN A 132 21.53 -37.53 -42.32
N GLU A 133 21.59 -37.05 -41.08
CA GLU A 133 21.82 -37.89 -39.90
C GLU A 133 20.56 -38.61 -39.36
N LYS A 134 19.36 -38.34 -39.91
CA LYS A 134 18.09 -38.94 -39.45
C LYS A 134 17.49 -40.04 -40.34
N SER A 135 18.23 -40.54 -41.33
CA SER A 135 17.71 -41.46 -42.36
C SER A 135 18.25 -42.90 -42.35
N GLN A 136 18.92 -43.34 -41.28
CA GLN A 136 19.26 -44.76 -41.07
C GLN A 136 19.15 -45.18 -39.59
N ILE A 137 18.19 -46.07 -39.28
CA ILE A 137 18.29 -47.29 -38.44
C ILE A 137 16.85 -47.83 -38.20
N PRO A 138 16.61 -49.17 -38.16
CA PRO A 138 15.26 -49.75 -38.25
C PRO A 138 14.60 -50.04 -36.89
N ALA A 139 13.32 -50.42 -36.92
CA ALA A 139 12.57 -50.83 -35.73
C ALA A 139 12.98 -52.23 -35.22
N GLY A 140 13.38 -52.33 -33.95
CA GLY A 140 13.42 -53.59 -33.19
C GLY A 140 14.61 -53.75 -32.21
N ALA A 141 14.30 -54.25 -31.00
CA ALA A 141 15.22 -54.70 -29.94
C ALA A 141 15.98 -53.64 -29.11
N SER A 142 16.51 -54.08 -27.97
CA SER A 142 16.72 -53.31 -26.74
C SER A 142 18.17 -53.21 -26.25
N CYS A 143 18.38 -52.24 -25.33
CA CYS A 143 19.37 -52.12 -24.23
C CYS A 143 20.27 -50.86 -24.30
N ASP A 144 20.28 -50.09 -23.20
CA ASP A 144 21.41 -49.51 -22.43
C ASP A 144 22.69 -49.04 -23.19
N VAL A 145 23.34 -47.88 -22.96
CA VAL A 145 23.46 -46.96 -21.79
C VAL A 145 23.70 -45.48 -22.30
N PRO A 146 24.17 -44.48 -21.52
CA PRO A 146 23.40 -43.31 -21.07
C PRO A 146 23.69 -41.96 -21.80
N LEU A 147 22.83 -40.96 -21.51
CA LEU A 147 23.16 -39.52 -21.60
C LEU A 147 23.24 -38.92 -20.17
N PRO A 148 24.10 -37.93 -19.92
CA PRO A 148 24.42 -37.48 -18.55
C PRO A 148 23.32 -36.58 -17.98
N VAL A 149 22.42 -37.16 -17.19
CA VAL A 149 21.54 -36.43 -16.27
C VAL A 149 22.21 -36.42 -14.90
N SER A 150 22.52 -35.23 -14.38
CA SER A 150 22.96 -35.06 -12.98
C SER A 150 21.76 -35.22 -12.04
N SER A 151 21.38 -36.47 -11.80
CA SER A 151 20.34 -36.85 -10.85
C SER A 151 20.84 -36.65 -9.41
N ASN A 152 20.44 -35.54 -8.79
CA ASN A 152 20.42 -35.38 -7.33
C ASN A 152 19.43 -34.30 -6.90
N SER A 153 18.18 -34.48 -7.33
CA SER A 153 17.01 -33.84 -6.70
C SER A 153 15.80 -34.76 -6.87
N SER A 154 15.66 -35.74 -5.98
CA SER A 154 14.38 -36.40 -5.77
C SER A 154 13.41 -35.37 -5.21
N LEU A 155 12.47 -34.89 -6.03
CA LEU A 155 11.33 -34.13 -5.54
C LEU A 155 10.57 -35.01 -4.55
N LEU A 156 10.58 -34.63 -3.28
CA LEU A 156 9.90 -35.35 -2.22
C LEU A 156 8.39 -35.37 -2.47
N SER A 157 7.80 -36.56 -2.42
CA SER A 157 6.35 -36.73 -2.51
C SER A 157 5.73 -36.56 -1.11
N ILE A 158 4.48 -36.07 -1.04
CA ILE A 158 3.75 -35.98 0.24
C ILE A 158 3.65 -37.36 0.93
N SER A 159 3.60 -38.45 0.16
CA SER A 159 3.62 -39.83 0.68
C SER A 159 4.86 -40.15 1.52
N ASP A 160 6.03 -39.58 1.21
CA ASP A 160 7.26 -39.83 1.98
C ASP A 160 7.19 -39.18 3.38
N VAL A 161 6.51 -38.03 3.47
CA VAL A 161 6.39 -37.20 4.69
C VAL A 161 5.37 -37.77 5.69
N SER A 162 4.42 -38.58 5.22
CA SER A 162 3.42 -39.28 6.07
C SER A 162 4.02 -40.23 7.12
N SER A 163 5.32 -40.51 7.02
CA SER A 163 6.09 -41.33 7.97
C SER A 163 6.61 -40.58 9.20
N LEU A 164 6.55 -39.24 9.22
CA LEU A 164 6.90 -38.46 10.41
C LEU A 164 5.80 -38.61 11.47
N PRO A 165 6.11 -39.11 12.68
CA PRO A 165 5.10 -39.33 13.69
C PRO A 165 4.49 -38.00 14.13
N PRO A 166 3.16 -37.88 14.25
CA PRO A 166 2.56 -36.77 14.97
C PRO A 166 3.03 -36.87 16.42
N GLN A 167 3.96 -35.99 16.83
CA GLN A 167 4.37 -35.89 18.22
C GLN A 167 3.19 -35.34 19.02
N SER A 168 2.41 -36.28 19.56
CA SER A 168 1.28 -36.06 20.45
C SER A 168 1.76 -35.62 21.83
N GLY A 169 2.37 -34.43 21.89
CA GLY A 169 2.43 -33.65 23.12
C GLY A 169 1.01 -33.25 23.51
N SER A 170 0.54 -33.69 24.68
CA SER A 170 -0.79 -33.35 25.19
C SER A 170 -0.86 -31.87 25.60
N VAL A 171 -1.14 -30.98 24.65
CA VAL A 171 -1.33 -29.54 24.88
C VAL A 171 -2.82 -29.28 25.18
N SER A 172 -3.27 -29.68 26.38
CA SER A 172 -4.68 -29.58 26.80
C SER A 172 -4.99 -28.37 27.69
N SER A 173 -4.19 -27.30 27.66
CA SER A 173 -4.34 -26.16 28.58
C SER A 173 -3.81 -24.80 28.06
N LEU A 174 -3.75 -24.58 26.74
CA LEU A 174 -3.54 -23.25 26.18
C LEU A 174 -4.88 -22.76 25.63
N GLY A 175 -5.52 -21.86 26.40
CA GLY A 175 -6.86 -21.33 26.09
C GLY A 175 -6.89 -20.49 24.82
N THR A 176 -8.07 -20.46 24.18
CA THR A 176 -8.36 -19.73 22.95
C THR A 176 -8.58 -18.22 23.13
N ASP A 177 -8.29 -17.67 24.32
CA ASP A 177 -8.64 -16.30 24.70
C ASP A 177 -7.57 -15.29 24.27
N TRP A 178 -7.70 -14.79 23.04
CA TRP A 178 -6.90 -13.69 22.48
C TRP A 178 -7.17 -12.31 23.14
N LYS A 179 -8.15 -12.17 24.04
CA LYS A 179 -8.65 -10.86 24.54
C LYS A 179 -7.78 -10.18 25.63
N SER A 180 -6.45 -10.23 25.56
CA SER A 180 -5.57 -9.56 26.54
C SER A 180 -4.48 -8.68 25.90
N PRO A 181 -4.48 -7.35 26.16
CA PRO A 181 -3.27 -6.54 26.05
C PRO A 181 -2.17 -7.13 26.96
N GLY A 182 -0.98 -7.36 26.42
CA GLY A 182 0.17 -7.89 27.19
C GLY A 182 0.68 -9.26 26.78
N ASP A 183 0.35 -9.77 25.59
CA ASP A 183 0.99 -10.99 25.05
C ASP A 183 2.52 -10.85 25.01
N PRO A 184 3.30 -11.64 25.77
CA PRO A 184 4.76 -11.49 25.85
C PRO A 184 5.49 -11.76 24.52
N ARG A 185 4.82 -12.32 23.51
CA ARG A 185 5.35 -12.40 22.13
C ARG A 185 5.40 -11.02 21.48
N LEU A 186 4.35 -10.21 21.68
CA LEU A 186 4.20 -8.86 21.12
C LEU A 186 4.82 -7.78 22.02
N VAL A 187 4.98 -8.07 23.32
CA VAL A 187 5.74 -7.21 24.26
C VAL A 187 7.24 -7.47 24.11
N SER A 188 7.79 -7.20 22.92
CA SER A 188 9.22 -6.91 22.77
C SER A 188 9.48 -5.48 23.24
N GLY A 189 9.41 -5.27 24.55
CA GLY A 189 9.75 -4.00 25.18
C GLY A 189 11.15 -3.54 24.77
N GLU A 190 11.29 -2.22 24.58
CA GLU A 190 12.51 -1.48 24.24
C GLU A 190 12.96 -1.40 22.76
N ASP A 191 13.05 -2.48 21.97
CA ASP A 191 13.57 -2.34 20.58
C ASP A 191 12.50 -1.82 19.59
N SER A 192 12.45 -0.50 19.45
CA SER A 192 11.56 0.21 18.52
C SER A 192 12.20 0.53 17.16
N ARG A 193 13.32 -0.09 16.81
CA ARG A 193 14.01 0.15 15.52
C ARG A 193 13.18 -0.29 14.31
N PRO A 194 13.34 0.36 13.15
CA PRO A 194 12.78 -0.13 11.90
C PRO A 194 13.43 -1.47 11.51
N TRP A 195 12.70 -2.25 10.72
CA TRP A 195 13.18 -3.48 10.09
C TRP A 195 13.44 -3.23 8.60
N VAL A 196 14.00 -4.22 7.91
CA VAL A 196 14.12 -4.21 6.43
C VAL A 196 13.57 -5.49 5.83
N TYR A 197 12.97 -5.42 4.65
CA TYR A 197 12.91 -6.57 3.75
C TYR A 197 14.35 -6.94 3.36
N TYR A 198 14.73 -8.21 3.46
CA TYR A 198 16.02 -8.71 3.02
C TYR A 198 15.81 -9.71 1.87
N TRP A 199 15.88 -9.22 0.63
CA TRP A 199 15.70 -10.04 -0.57
C TRP A 199 16.96 -10.84 -0.88
N TRP A 200 16.83 -12.16 -0.93
CA TRP A 200 17.75 -13.03 -1.63
C TRP A 200 17.26 -13.18 -3.08
N LEU A 201 18.15 -12.98 -4.05
CA LEU A 201 17.80 -13.12 -5.47
C LEU A 201 18.26 -14.50 -5.94
N LYS A 202 17.31 -15.40 -6.24
CA LYS A 202 17.59 -16.81 -6.62
C LYS A 202 18.54 -17.54 -5.65
N GLY A 203 18.42 -17.25 -4.35
CA GLY A 203 19.29 -17.82 -3.31
C GLY A 203 20.78 -17.45 -3.43
N ASN A 204 21.15 -16.37 -4.14
CA ASN A 204 22.55 -15.95 -4.33
C ASN A 204 23.16 -15.31 -3.07
N VAL A 205 23.44 -16.13 -2.05
CA VAL A 205 24.02 -15.70 -0.78
C VAL A 205 25.23 -16.53 -0.34
N SER A 206 25.91 -16.09 0.72
CA SER A 206 26.94 -16.82 1.44
C SER A 206 26.92 -16.43 2.92
N GLU A 207 27.45 -17.29 3.79
CA GLU A 207 27.56 -17.03 5.23
C GLU A 207 28.31 -15.72 5.52
N GLU A 208 29.43 -15.48 4.83
CA GLU A 208 30.22 -14.24 4.94
C GLU A 208 29.41 -12.99 4.55
N MET A 209 28.63 -13.06 3.47
CA MET A 209 27.83 -11.92 3.02
C MET A 209 26.68 -11.64 3.99
N ILE A 210 25.98 -12.69 4.46
CA ILE A 210 24.92 -12.58 5.47
C ILE A 210 25.48 -11.92 6.75
N THR A 211 26.64 -12.38 7.23
CA THR A 211 27.34 -11.77 8.37
C THR A 211 27.63 -10.29 8.14
N LYS A 212 28.27 -9.93 7.01
CA LYS A 212 28.60 -8.54 6.67
C LYS A 212 27.35 -7.65 6.55
N ASP A 213 26.29 -8.14 5.91
CA ASP A 213 25.06 -7.41 5.72
C ASP A 213 24.36 -7.16 7.06
N LEU A 214 24.19 -8.18 7.90
CA LEU A 214 23.56 -8.05 9.22
C LEU A 214 24.37 -7.16 10.19
N GLU A 215 25.70 -7.27 10.19
CA GLU A 215 26.57 -6.38 10.98
C GLU A 215 26.43 -4.92 10.55
N ALA A 216 26.39 -4.68 9.24
CA ALA A 216 26.15 -3.35 8.71
C ALA A 216 24.75 -2.83 9.06
N MET A 217 23.70 -3.66 8.90
CA MET A 217 22.33 -3.31 9.29
C MET A 217 22.25 -2.91 10.77
N ARG A 218 22.83 -3.70 11.67
CA ARG A 218 22.82 -3.43 13.10
C ARG A 218 23.59 -2.15 13.45
N LYS A 219 24.74 -1.90 12.81
CA LYS A 219 25.53 -0.66 12.98
C LYS A 219 24.71 0.61 12.64
N GLN A 220 23.86 0.54 11.62
CA GLN A 220 23.00 1.65 11.18
C GLN A 220 21.71 1.81 12.01
N GLY A 221 21.38 0.85 12.89
CA GLY A 221 20.21 0.92 13.77
C GLY A 221 18.97 0.17 13.26
N ILE A 222 19.15 -0.88 12.45
CA ILE A 222 18.06 -1.80 12.09
C ILE A 222 17.86 -2.83 13.22
N GLY A 223 16.60 -3.09 13.57
CA GLY A 223 16.19 -3.98 14.68
C GLY A 223 15.91 -5.42 14.24
N GLY A 224 15.54 -5.63 12.99
CA GLY A 224 15.17 -6.93 12.49
C GLY A 224 15.01 -6.98 10.97
N ILE A 225 14.70 -8.17 10.47
CA ILE A 225 14.58 -8.44 9.04
C ILE A 225 13.32 -9.24 8.72
N LEU A 226 12.75 -8.99 7.55
CA LEU A 226 11.80 -9.86 6.87
C LEU A 226 12.53 -10.53 5.72
N LEU A 227 12.92 -11.80 5.89
CA LEU A 227 13.62 -12.58 4.87
C LEU A 227 12.65 -12.98 3.75
N VAL A 228 13.02 -12.68 2.50
CA VAL A 228 12.30 -13.15 1.31
C VAL A 228 13.32 -13.64 0.28
N ASP A 229 13.08 -14.79 -0.37
CA ASP A 229 13.88 -15.24 -1.52
C ASP A 229 13.01 -15.20 -2.77
N SER A 230 13.40 -14.39 -3.76
CA SER A 230 12.64 -14.23 -5.00
C SER A 230 13.23 -15.08 -6.12
N ARG A 231 12.40 -16.00 -6.61
CA ARG A 231 12.56 -16.65 -7.93
C ARG A 231 11.93 -15.81 -9.04
N GLY A 232 10.87 -15.08 -8.69
CA GLY A 232 10.09 -14.16 -9.52
C GLY A 232 8.90 -13.60 -8.71
N TYR A 233 8.19 -12.63 -9.27
CA TYR A 233 6.85 -12.26 -8.75
C TYR A 233 5.83 -13.35 -9.13
N HIS A 234 5.94 -13.85 -10.36
CA HIS A 234 5.44 -15.15 -10.78
C HIS A 234 6.66 -15.99 -11.20
N ASP A 235 6.69 -17.27 -10.88
CA ASP A 235 7.82 -18.17 -11.09
C ASP A 235 7.85 -18.77 -12.49
N ASP A 236 7.71 -17.92 -13.51
CA ASP A 236 8.21 -18.27 -14.83
C ASP A 236 9.68 -17.86 -14.87
N ALA A 237 10.55 -18.83 -14.57
CA ALA A 237 12.00 -18.70 -14.62
C ALA A 237 12.55 -18.20 -15.97
N ASN A 238 11.74 -18.25 -17.05
CA ASN A 238 12.07 -17.70 -18.36
C ASN A 238 11.53 -16.28 -18.61
N THR A 239 10.64 -15.74 -17.75
CA THR A 239 10.26 -14.32 -17.83
C THR A 239 11.23 -13.45 -17.06
N THR A 240 12.12 -12.81 -17.82
CA THR A 240 13.20 -11.93 -17.37
C THR A 240 12.76 -10.60 -16.72
N LYS A 241 11.53 -10.54 -16.19
CA LYS A 241 10.92 -9.32 -15.66
C LYS A 241 11.44 -9.04 -14.24
N HIS A 242 11.02 -9.80 -13.22
CA HIS A 242 11.11 -9.35 -11.82
C HIS A 242 12.42 -9.68 -11.08
N VAL A 243 13.26 -10.58 -11.59
CA VAL A 243 14.54 -10.97 -10.98
C VAL A 243 15.65 -10.91 -12.04
N PRO A 244 16.85 -10.37 -11.74
CA PRO A 244 17.79 -9.98 -12.78
C PRO A 244 18.56 -11.15 -13.41
N VAL A 245 18.77 -11.03 -14.72
CA VAL A 245 19.67 -11.86 -15.53
C VAL A 245 21.05 -11.18 -15.58
N PRO A 246 22.19 -11.91 -15.50
CA PRO A 246 22.34 -13.36 -15.59
C PRO A 246 22.59 -14.03 -14.23
N LEU A 247 21.86 -13.66 -13.16
CA LEU A 247 21.91 -14.47 -11.95
C LEU A 247 21.28 -15.83 -12.23
N GLU A 248 22.06 -16.89 -12.04
CA GLU A 248 21.58 -18.27 -12.00
C GLU A 248 21.12 -18.63 -10.58
N ILE A 249 20.41 -19.76 -10.46
CA ILE A 249 20.03 -20.30 -9.15
C ILE A 249 21.27 -20.88 -8.47
N LYS A 250 21.61 -20.34 -7.30
CA LYS A 250 22.77 -20.82 -6.50
C LYS A 250 22.38 -21.92 -5.52
N TYR A 251 21.31 -21.68 -4.77
CA TYR A 251 20.66 -22.66 -3.91
C TYR A 251 19.18 -22.68 -4.26
N GLU A 252 18.56 -23.85 -4.36
CA GLU A 252 17.11 -23.91 -4.59
C GLU A 252 16.36 -23.53 -3.31
N PHE A 253 15.20 -22.87 -3.44
CA PHE A 253 14.36 -22.52 -2.30
C PHE A 253 14.01 -23.79 -1.52
N MET A 254 14.11 -23.74 -0.19
CA MET A 254 13.95 -24.90 0.70
C MET A 254 14.88 -26.10 0.44
N SER A 255 15.95 -25.98 -0.36
CA SER A 255 17.04 -26.99 -0.38
C SER A 255 17.76 -27.07 0.96
N PRO A 256 18.42 -28.20 1.32
CA PRO A 256 19.21 -28.31 2.55
C PRO A 256 20.27 -27.19 2.68
N GLU A 257 20.91 -26.81 1.58
CA GLU A 257 21.93 -25.76 1.52
C GLU A 257 21.31 -24.38 1.79
N TRP A 258 20.14 -24.12 1.22
CA TRP A 258 19.38 -22.88 1.48
C TRP A 258 18.93 -22.79 2.95
N ARG A 259 18.39 -23.88 3.51
CA ARG A 259 17.96 -23.94 4.91
C ARG A 259 19.15 -23.80 5.87
N LYS A 260 20.35 -24.26 5.48
CA LYS A 260 21.61 -23.93 6.19
C LYS A 260 21.90 -22.42 6.19
N MET A 261 21.71 -21.72 5.08
CA MET A 261 21.87 -20.26 5.03
C MET A 261 20.84 -19.55 5.91
N VAL A 262 19.59 -20.03 5.96
CA VAL A 262 18.55 -19.52 6.88
C VAL A 262 19.00 -19.70 8.34
N ARG A 263 19.49 -20.89 8.73
CA ARG A 263 20.02 -21.12 10.08
C ARG A 263 21.20 -20.19 10.42
N HIS A 264 22.12 -19.96 9.47
CA HIS A 264 23.23 -19.01 9.66
C HIS A 264 22.72 -17.59 9.90
N LEU A 265 21.79 -17.12 9.07
CA LEU A 265 21.12 -15.81 9.21
C LEU A 265 20.45 -15.65 10.58
N VAL A 266 19.71 -16.65 11.05
CA VAL A 266 19.07 -16.60 12.37
C VAL A 266 20.11 -16.64 13.51
N SER A 267 21.20 -17.38 13.34
CA SER A 267 22.30 -17.44 14.33
C SER A 267 23.04 -16.11 14.45
N GLU A 268 23.29 -15.44 13.32
CA GLU A 268 23.94 -14.13 13.27
C GLU A 268 23.01 -13.00 13.75
N ALA A 269 21.73 -13.04 13.40
CA ALA A 269 20.73 -12.15 13.97
C ALA A 269 20.68 -12.28 15.51
N ARG A 270 20.80 -13.50 16.06
CA ARG A 270 20.89 -13.71 17.51
C ARG A 270 22.16 -13.07 18.10
N ARG A 271 23.32 -13.26 17.46
CA ARG A 271 24.60 -12.65 17.89
C ARG A 271 24.50 -11.13 17.96
N LEU A 272 23.73 -10.52 17.07
CA LEU A 272 23.57 -9.07 16.95
C LEU A 272 22.38 -8.50 17.75
N GLY A 273 21.55 -9.35 18.34
CA GLY A 273 20.33 -8.94 19.06
C GLY A 273 19.26 -8.39 18.12
N MET A 274 19.14 -8.97 16.93
CA MET A 274 18.10 -8.67 15.92
C MET A 274 17.01 -9.74 15.92
N GLN A 275 15.82 -9.38 15.45
CA GLN A 275 14.72 -10.33 15.21
C GLN A 275 14.55 -10.68 13.73
N VAL A 276 13.96 -11.85 13.46
CA VAL A 276 13.74 -12.39 12.11
C VAL A 276 12.28 -12.77 11.93
N SER A 277 11.68 -12.23 10.87
CA SER A 277 10.55 -12.78 10.15
C SER A 277 10.99 -13.43 8.85
N MET A 278 10.16 -14.31 8.30
CA MET A 278 10.43 -15.00 7.05
C MET A 278 9.16 -15.21 6.23
N ASN A 279 9.21 -14.87 4.94
CA ASN A 279 8.14 -15.18 3.99
C ASN A 279 8.03 -16.69 3.79
N ILE A 280 6.81 -17.24 3.85
CA ILE A 280 6.57 -18.69 3.77
C ILE A 280 6.28 -19.17 2.34
N ALA A 281 6.81 -18.48 1.33
CA ALA A 281 6.65 -18.81 -0.09
C ALA A 281 7.89 -18.43 -0.94
N ASN A 282 8.01 -19.04 -2.12
CA ASN A 282 9.11 -18.83 -3.08
C ASN A 282 8.88 -17.69 -4.09
N THR A 283 7.71 -17.05 -4.05
CA THR A 283 7.35 -15.88 -4.87
C THR A 283 6.69 -14.79 -4.03
N GLY A 284 6.47 -13.62 -4.65
CA GLY A 284 5.43 -12.70 -4.19
C GLY A 284 4.02 -13.28 -4.44
N GLY A 285 3.00 -12.64 -3.89
CA GLY A 285 1.59 -12.85 -4.22
C GLY A 285 0.90 -14.13 -3.74
N GLN A 286 1.60 -15.20 -3.35
CA GLN A 286 0.95 -16.49 -3.10
C GLN A 286 1.71 -17.42 -2.16
N LEU A 287 0.95 -18.25 -1.44
CA LEU A 287 1.48 -19.40 -0.70
C LEU A 287 1.85 -20.53 -1.68
N ARG A 288 3.09 -20.45 -2.18
CA ARG A 288 3.65 -21.39 -3.16
C ARG A 288 5.05 -21.87 -2.76
N GLY A 289 5.26 -23.18 -2.92
CA GLY A 289 6.54 -23.84 -2.69
C GLY A 289 7.05 -24.60 -3.92
N PRO A 290 8.22 -25.25 -3.81
CA PRO A 290 8.86 -26.00 -4.91
C PRO A 290 8.31 -27.44 -5.09
N TRP A 291 7.31 -27.83 -4.31
CA TRP A 291 6.74 -29.18 -4.29
C TRP A 291 5.55 -29.32 -5.26
N ASP A 292 5.29 -30.52 -5.77
CA ASP A 292 3.99 -30.82 -6.39
C ASP A 292 3.00 -31.21 -5.27
N LEU A 293 2.08 -30.31 -4.94
CA LEU A 293 1.05 -30.50 -3.92
C LEU A 293 -0.12 -31.37 -4.41
N GLY A 294 -0.21 -31.65 -5.70
CA GLY A 294 -1.22 -32.53 -6.28
C GLY A 294 -2.66 -32.10 -5.96
N ALA A 295 -3.40 -32.95 -5.23
CA ALA A 295 -4.77 -32.68 -4.80
C ALA A 295 -4.90 -31.56 -3.75
N ASP A 296 -3.79 -31.15 -3.11
CA ASP A 296 -3.74 -30.00 -2.20
C ASP A 296 -3.56 -28.66 -2.91
N GLY A 297 -3.52 -28.66 -4.25
CA GLY A 297 -3.55 -27.44 -5.06
C GLY A 297 -4.93 -26.74 -5.06
N PRO A 298 -4.97 -25.42 -5.36
CA PRO A 298 -6.19 -24.61 -5.42
C PRO A 298 -7.23 -25.23 -6.35
N LYS A 299 -8.51 -25.15 -6.00
CA LYS A 299 -9.60 -25.77 -6.77
C LYS A 299 -10.60 -24.73 -7.26
N GLU A 300 -11.07 -24.91 -8.49
CA GLU A 300 -12.24 -24.20 -9.00
C GLU A 300 -13.39 -25.16 -9.29
N LEU A 301 -14.61 -24.66 -9.17
CA LEU A 301 -15.84 -25.25 -9.67
C LEU A 301 -16.02 -24.84 -11.14
N THR A 302 -16.23 -25.84 -11.99
CA THR A 302 -16.55 -25.69 -13.41
C THR A 302 -17.82 -26.45 -13.75
N TRP A 303 -18.43 -26.14 -14.89
CA TRP A 303 -19.60 -26.86 -15.38
C TRP A 303 -19.56 -27.11 -16.89
N THR A 304 -20.33 -28.11 -17.33
CA THR A 304 -20.72 -28.35 -18.72
C THR A 304 -22.25 -28.49 -18.82
N GLU A 305 -22.83 -28.30 -20.00
CA GLU A 305 -24.28 -28.40 -20.19
C GLU A 305 -24.69 -29.28 -21.38
N GLY A 306 -25.87 -29.88 -21.27
CA GLY A 306 -26.54 -30.61 -22.34
C GLY A 306 -28.00 -30.18 -22.46
N ASN A 307 -28.42 -29.80 -23.67
CA ASN A 307 -29.77 -29.33 -23.97
C ASN A 307 -30.63 -30.48 -24.50
N LEU A 308 -31.78 -30.74 -23.87
CA LEU A 308 -32.69 -31.86 -24.14
C LEU A 308 -34.15 -31.39 -24.14
N ASN A 309 -34.99 -31.99 -24.97
CA ASN A 309 -36.44 -31.96 -24.82
C ASN A 309 -36.93 -33.38 -24.50
N GLY A 310 -37.83 -33.51 -23.53
CA GLY A 310 -38.54 -34.76 -23.25
C GLY A 310 -39.94 -34.78 -23.85
N PRO A 311 -40.71 -35.87 -23.66
CA PRO A 311 -40.32 -37.07 -22.93
C PRO A 311 -39.46 -38.02 -23.78
N LYS A 312 -38.31 -38.47 -23.25
CA LYS A 312 -37.44 -39.47 -23.91
C LYS A 312 -36.45 -40.09 -22.94
N ARG A 313 -35.96 -41.30 -23.24
CA ARG A 313 -34.81 -41.89 -22.54
C ARG A 313 -33.50 -41.39 -23.14
N VAL A 314 -32.55 -41.02 -22.29
CA VAL A 314 -31.15 -40.73 -22.67
C VAL A 314 -30.20 -41.64 -21.93
N GLU A 315 -29.11 -42.01 -22.61
CA GLU A 315 -27.98 -42.76 -22.07
C GLU A 315 -26.72 -41.99 -22.47
N ILE A 316 -26.09 -41.33 -21.49
CA ILE A 316 -25.01 -40.37 -21.74
C ILE A 316 -23.77 -40.80 -20.93
N PRO A 317 -22.70 -41.28 -21.58
CA PRO A 317 -21.46 -41.61 -20.88
C PRO A 317 -20.83 -40.33 -20.32
N LEU A 318 -20.36 -40.38 -19.08
CA LEU A 318 -19.76 -39.29 -18.33
C LEU A 318 -18.26 -39.54 -18.23
N THR A 319 -17.52 -39.06 -19.22
CA THR A 319 -16.06 -39.22 -19.26
C THR A 319 -15.36 -38.04 -18.58
N VAL A 320 -14.19 -38.30 -18.00
CA VAL A 320 -13.30 -37.28 -17.45
C VAL A 320 -12.32 -36.83 -18.55
N PRO A 321 -12.04 -35.52 -18.71
CA PRO A 321 -11.02 -35.06 -19.64
C PRO A 321 -9.63 -35.61 -19.28
N LYS A 322 -8.88 -36.11 -20.27
CA LYS A 322 -7.51 -36.65 -20.05
C LYS A 322 -6.50 -35.58 -19.60
N GLU A 323 -6.80 -34.30 -19.86
CA GLU A 323 -5.93 -33.15 -19.60
C GLU A 323 -6.10 -32.56 -18.18
N THR A 324 -7.18 -32.89 -17.46
CA THR A 324 -7.48 -32.27 -16.15
C THR A 324 -6.84 -33.03 -15.00
N ARG A 325 -5.81 -32.44 -14.40
CA ARG A 325 -5.22 -32.91 -13.13
C ARG A 325 -6.26 -32.80 -12.01
N PHE A 326 -6.38 -33.85 -11.19
CA PHE A 326 -7.25 -33.91 -10.00
C PHE A 326 -8.68 -33.39 -10.25
N PHE A 327 -9.37 -34.05 -11.18
CA PHE A 327 -10.77 -33.78 -11.52
C PHE A 327 -11.72 -34.61 -10.65
N GLN A 328 -12.79 -33.99 -10.15
CA GLN A 328 -13.83 -34.64 -9.36
C GLN A 328 -15.22 -34.13 -9.76
N ASP A 329 -16.14 -35.03 -10.13
CA ASP A 329 -17.56 -34.67 -10.31
C ASP A 329 -18.17 -34.18 -8.98
N VAL A 330 -18.88 -33.06 -9.03
CA VAL A 330 -19.51 -32.39 -7.87
C VAL A 330 -21.01 -32.62 -7.86
N ALA A 331 -21.70 -32.32 -8.97
CA ALA A 331 -23.15 -32.48 -9.09
C ALA A 331 -23.57 -32.73 -10.54
N ILE A 332 -24.67 -33.46 -10.75
CA ILE A 332 -25.27 -33.64 -12.07
C ILE A 332 -26.76 -33.36 -11.91
N LEU A 333 -27.24 -32.28 -12.54
CA LEU A 333 -28.57 -31.73 -12.29
C LEU A 333 -29.39 -31.70 -13.58
N GLY A 334 -30.63 -32.18 -13.50
CA GLY A 334 -31.67 -31.97 -14.52
C GLY A 334 -32.41 -30.70 -14.19
N VAL A 335 -32.30 -29.68 -15.03
CA VAL A 335 -32.83 -28.34 -14.81
C VAL A 335 -33.89 -28.05 -15.86
N ARG A 336 -35.17 -28.03 -15.49
CA ARG A 336 -36.25 -27.65 -16.41
C ARG A 336 -36.28 -26.13 -16.53
N VAL A 337 -36.30 -25.61 -17.76
CA VAL A 337 -36.36 -24.18 -18.04
C VAL A 337 -37.72 -23.76 -18.57
N SER A 338 -38.19 -22.57 -18.18
CA SER A 338 -39.50 -22.04 -18.59
C SER A 338 -39.53 -21.54 -20.03
N THR A 339 -38.37 -21.36 -20.66
CA THR A 339 -38.19 -20.92 -22.04
C THR A 339 -37.35 -21.92 -22.85
N PRO A 340 -37.48 -21.97 -24.19
CA PRO A 340 -36.79 -22.95 -25.03
C PRO A 340 -35.26 -22.96 -24.87
N VAL A 341 -34.67 -24.16 -24.96
CA VAL A 341 -33.28 -24.42 -24.53
C VAL A 341 -32.22 -23.70 -25.37
N ASP A 342 -32.53 -23.37 -26.62
CA ASP A 342 -31.89 -22.31 -27.42
C ASP A 342 -32.96 -21.54 -28.24
N LYS A 343 -32.55 -20.50 -28.98
CA LYS A 343 -33.47 -19.66 -29.78
C LYS A 343 -34.16 -20.38 -30.94
N GLU A 344 -33.74 -21.60 -31.25
CA GLU A 344 -34.21 -22.40 -32.38
C GLU A 344 -34.75 -23.79 -31.94
N GLY A 345 -34.84 -24.07 -30.63
CA GLY A 345 -35.34 -25.32 -30.04
C GLY A 345 -34.39 -26.53 -30.14
N ARG A 346 -33.09 -26.34 -30.40
CA ARG A 346 -32.16 -27.42 -30.76
C ARG A 346 -31.55 -28.13 -29.54
N GLU A 347 -31.45 -29.45 -29.66
CA GLU A 347 -30.77 -30.29 -28.69
C GLU A 347 -29.26 -30.34 -28.93
N SER A 348 -28.49 -30.46 -27.84
CA SER A 348 -27.03 -30.59 -27.91
C SER A 348 -26.48 -31.10 -26.58
N ILE A 349 -25.94 -32.32 -26.55
CA ILE A 349 -25.41 -32.95 -25.32
C ILE A 349 -23.89 -32.79 -25.30
N ARG A 350 -23.35 -31.95 -24.40
CA ARG A 350 -21.90 -31.62 -24.34
C ARG A 350 -21.29 -31.78 -22.95
N LEU A 351 -21.71 -32.80 -22.20
CA LEU A 351 -21.34 -33.06 -20.80
C LEU A 351 -19.88 -33.52 -20.56
N ASN A 352 -19.09 -33.67 -21.63
CA ASN A 352 -17.70 -34.12 -21.60
C ASN A 352 -16.76 -33.19 -22.39
N GLU A 353 -17.28 -32.06 -22.90
CA GLU A 353 -16.55 -31.16 -23.81
C GLU A 353 -15.92 -29.98 -23.04
N THR A 354 -16.08 -28.76 -23.54
CA THR A 354 -15.47 -27.54 -22.97
C THR A 354 -16.11 -27.18 -21.62
N TRP A 355 -15.35 -27.42 -20.55
CA TRP A 355 -15.68 -26.96 -19.20
C TRP A 355 -15.60 -25.44 -19.09
N MET A 356 -16.58 -24.85 -18.41
CA MET A 356 -16.75 -23.41 -18.27
C MET A 356 -16.65 -23.00 -16.80
N PRO A 357 -16.10 -21.82 -16.48
CA PRO A 357 -16.12 -21.29 -15.12
C PRO A 357 -17.56 -20.91 -14.73
N VAL A 358 -17.80 -20.78 -13.44
CA VAL A 358 -19.05 -20.21 -12.92
C VAL A 358 -19.29 -18.79 -13.43
N ALA A 359 -20.56 -18.36 -13.48
CA ALA A 359 -21.01 -17.05 -13.92
C ALA A 359 -22.27 -16.62 -13.16
N ASN A 360 -22.51 -15.30 -13.04
CA ASN A 360 -23.74 -14.75 -12.48
C ASN A 360 -24.86 -14.64 -13.52
N PRO A 361 -26.14 -14.83 -13.13
CA PRO A 361 -27.27 -14.56 -14.02
C PRO A 361 -27.34 -13.09 -14.40
N GLN A 362 -27.84 -12.84 -15.61
CA GLN A 362 -28.04 -11.50 -16.17
C GLN A 362 -29.54 -11.26 -16.39
N GLU A 363 -29.94 -10.00 -16.54
CA GLU A 363 -31.32 -9.66 -16.87
C GLU A 363 -31.75 -10.35 -18.18
N GLY A 364 -32.88 -11.06 -18.15
CA GLY A 364 -33.38 -11.85 -19.28
C GLY A 364 -32.74 -13.23 -19.47
N ALA A 365 -31.94 -13.72 -18.51
CA ALA A 365 -31.51 -15.12 -18.48
C ALA A 365 -32.70 -16.09 -18.32
N ALA A 366 -32.50 -17.36 -18.70
CA ALA A 366 -33.56 -18.37 -18.62
C ALA A 366 -33.88 -18.72 -17.15
N GLN A 367 -35.17 -18.79 -16.84
CA GLN A 367 -35.66 -19.09 -15.50
C GLN A 367 -35.84 -20.61 -15.32
N VAL A 368 -35.38 -21.10 -14.17
CA VAL A 368 -35.49 -22.48 -13.73
C VAL A 368 -36.88 -22.72 -13.16
N ALA A 369 -37.56 -23.75 -13.68
CA ALA A 369 -38.87 -24.20 -13.23
C ALA A 369 -38.80 -25.44 -12.32
N GLU A 370 -37.73 -26.22 -12.42
CA GLU A 370 -37.51 -27.44 -11.63
C GLU A 370 -36.02 -27.81 -11.64
N VAL A 371 -35.52 -28.36 -10.53
CA VAL A 371 -34.18 -28.95 -10.42
C VAL A 371 -34.34 -30.37 -9.86
N VAL A 372 -33.66 -31.32 -10.49
CA VAL A 372 -33.65 -32.75 -10.13
C VAL A 372 -32.19 -33.17 -9.99
N ASP A 373 -31.79 -33.77 -8.87
CA ASP A 373 -30.48 -34.42 -8.78
C ASP A 373 -30.48 -35.71 -9.62
N LEU A 374 -29.56 -35.79 -10.57
CA LEU A 374 -29.40 -36.93 -11.49
C LEU A 374 -28.34 -37.93 -11.02
N LYS A 375 -27.71 -37.70 -9.86
CA LYS A 375 -26.72 -38.63 -9.27
C LYS A 375 -27.26 -40.05 -9.11
N GLU A 376 -28.52 -40.20 -8.67
CA GLU A 376 -29.19 -41.50 -8.55
C GLU A 376 -29.49 -42.20 -9.89
N PHE A 377 -29.31 -41.51 -11.02
CA PHE A 377 -29.49 -42.04 -12.38
C PHE A 377 -28.17 -42.42 -13.06
N VAL A 378 -27.02 -42.19 -12.41
CA VAL A 378 -25.71 -42.63 -12.91
C VAL A 378 -25.48 -44.11 -12.57
N ARG A 379 -25.09 -44.90 -13.57
CA ARG A 379 -24.71 -46.32 -13.43
C ARG A 379 -23.35 -46.56 -14.06
N GLU A 380 -22.58 -47.50 -13.54
CA GLU A 380 -21.35 -47.94 -14.20
C GLU A 380 -21.70 -48.91 -15.33
N ILE A 381 -21.32 -48.58 -16.56
CA ILE A 381 -21.50 -49.44 -17.74
C ILE A 381 -20.13 -49.62 -18.39
N ASN A 382 -19.66 -50.86 -18.47
CA ASN A 382 -18.34 -51.21 -19.03
C ASN A 382 -17.16 -50.40 -18.41
N GLY A 383 -17.23 -50.10 -17.11
CA GLY A 383 -16.22 -49.28 -16.40
C GLY A 383 -16.32 -47.77 -16.66
N VAL A 384 -17.40 -47.30 -17.29
CA VAL A 384 -17.66 -45.87 -17.55
C VAL A 384 -18.93 -45.43 -16.81
N PRO A 385 -18.86 -44.42 -15.91
CA PRO A 385 -20.05 -43.81 -15.34
C PRO A 385 -20.95 -43.26 -16.45
N THR A 386 -22.22 -43.64 -16.46
CA THR A 386 -23.16 -43.34 -17.54
C THR A 386 -24.49 -42.90 -16.93
N LEU A 387 -24.96 -41.71 -17.31
CA LEU A 387 -26.27 -41.19 -16.92
C LEU A 387 -27.36 -41.89 -17.74
N ILE A 388 -28.23 -42.65 -17.08
CA ILE A 388 -29.39 -43.30 -17.70
C ILE A 388 -30.67 -42.65 -17.15
N TRP A 389 -31.26 -41.74 -17.91
CA TRP A 389 -32.38 -40.92 -17.43
C TRP A 389 -33.55 -40.94 -18.41
N ASP A 390 -34.73 -41.30 -17.89
CA ASP A 390 -36.00 -41.14 -18.59
C ASP A 390 -36.48 -39.69 -18.38
N VAL A 391 -36.05 -38.80 -19.29
CA VAL A 391 -36.30 -37.35 -19.28
C VAL A 391 -37.81 -37.09 -19.31
N PRO A 392 -38.39 -36.37 -18.32
CA PRO A 392 -39.81 -36.00 -18.34
C PRO A 392 -40.15 -34.99 -19.45
N ASP A 393 -41.44 -34.80 -19.73
CA ASP A 393 -41.89 -33.79 -20.71
C ASP A 393 -41.37 -32.37 -20.40
N GLY A 394 -41.13 -31.59 -21.46
CA GLY A 394 -40.65 -30.21 -21.40
C GLY A 394 -39.18 -30.00 -21.81
N ALA A 395 -38.72 -28.77 -21.61
CA ALA A 395 -37.41 -28.26 -22.01
C ALA A 395 -36.40 -28.36 -20.86
N TRP A 396 -35.35 -29.16 -21.02
CA TRP A 396 -34.39 -29.50 -19.96
C TRP A 396 -32.94 -29.16 -20.33
N LYS A 397 -32.20 -28.72 -19.33
CA LYS A 397 -30.72 -28.65 -19.32
C LYS A 397 -30.20 -29.70 -18.35
N VAL A 398 -29.32 -30.59 -18.80
CA VAL A 398 -28.47 -31.37 -17.90
C VAL A 398 -27.22 -30.53 -17.63
N LEU A 399 -27.00 -30.14 -16.38
CA LEU A 399 -25.80 -29.44 -15.93
C LEU A 399 -24.91 -30.44 -15.19
N ARG A 400 -23.66 -30.56 -15.61
CA ARG A 400 -22.66 -31.38 -14.92
C ARG A 400 -21.60 -30.45 -14.34
N PHE A 401 -21.57 -30.33 -13.02
CA PHE A 401 -20.59 -29.56 -12.27
C PHE A 401 -19.45 -30.47 -11.79
N ALA A 402 -18.21 -29.97 -11.87
CA ALA A 402 -17.03 -30.67 -11.41
C ALA A 402 -15.98 -29.70 -10.89
N SER A 403 -15.19 -30.17 -9.92
CA SER A 403 -14.02 -29.47 -9.41
C SER A 403 -12.76 -29.93 -10.14
N ARG A 404 -11.81 -29.01 -10.33
CA ARG A 404 -10.47 -29.29 -10.86
C ARG A 404 -9.42 -28.43 -10.16
N VAL A 405 -8.19 -28.92 -10.08
CA VAL A 405 -7.05 -28.14 -9.58
C VAL A 405 -6.60 -27.10 -10.62
N VAL A 406 -6.30 -25.90 -10.15
CA VAL A 406 -5.90 -24.71 -10.92
C VAL A 406 -4.76 -23.95 -10.24
N GLY A 407 -4.23 -22.93 -10.92
CA GLY A 407 -3.08 -22.15 -10.46
C GLY A 407 -1.74 -22.77 -10.86
N ASP A 408 -0.66 -22.21 -10.31
CA ASP A 408 0.69 -22.69 -10.54
C ASP A 408 0.96 -23.99 -9.77
N VAL A 409 1.85 -24.84 -10.30
CA VAL A 409 2.34 -26.01 -9.55
C VAL A 409 3.01 -25.53 -8.27
N GLY A 410 2.59 -26.11 -7.14
CA GLY A 410 3.12 -25.82 -5.80
C GLY A 410 2.36 -24.75 -5.02
N SER A 411 1.36 -24.09 -5.61
CA SER A 411 0.41 -23.24 -4.85
C SER A 411 -0.52 -24.12 -4.01
N VAL A 412 -0.91 -23.66 -2.82
CA VAL A 412 -1.80 -24.38 -1.89
C VAL A 412 -3.28 -23.99 -2.04
N ASP A 413 -4.19 -24.94 -1.82
CA ASP A 413 -5.61 -24.67 -1.63
C ASP A 413 -5.88 -23.91 -0.33
N ILE A 414 -5.87 -22.58 -0.42
CA ILE A 414 -6.18 -21.66 0.68
C ILE A 414 -7.59 -21.80 1.25
N LEU A 415 -8.50 -22.52 0.57
CA LEU A 415 -9.82 -22.83 1.11
C LEU A 415 -9.83 -24.10 1.95
N SER A 416 -8.80 -24.97 1.89
CA SER A 416 -8.70 -26.19 2.71
C SER A 416 -7.73 -26.02 3.87
N ARG A 417 -8.24 -26.24 5.08
CA ARG A 417 -7.46 -26.18 6.33
C ARG A 417 -6.37 -27.25 6.36
N GLU A 418 -6.67 -28.41 5.80
CA GLU A 418 -5.83 -29.59 5.75
C GLU A 418 -4.66 -29.36 4.77
N ALA A 419 -4.93 -28.78 3.60
CA ALA A 419 -3.92 -28.39 2.63
C ALA A 419 -2.97 -27.33 3.19
N VAL A 420 -3.51 -26.25 3.78
CA VAL A 420 -2.73 -25.21 4.45
C VAL A 420 -1.89 -25.77 5.61
N THR A 421 -2.44 -26.70 6.40
CA THR A 421 -1.72 -27.35 7.50
C THR A 421 -0.54 -28.20 6.99
N ARG A 422 -0.73 -28.98 5.90
CA ARG A 422 0.36 -29.75 5.28
C ARG A 422 1.42 -28.83 4.67
N TYR A 423 1.02 -27.76 3.99
CA TYR A 423 1.94 -26.74 3.48
C TYR A 423 2.78 -26.11 4.60
N PHE A 424 2.15 -25.73 5.71
CA PHE A 424 2.85 -25.22 6.90
C PHE A 424 3.87 -26.21 7.46
N GLN A 425 3.57 -27.51 7.48
CA GLN A 425 4.51 -28.54 7.93
C GLN A 425 5.72 -28.67 6.99
N LEU A 426 5.49 -28.73 5.68
CA LEU A 426 6.55 -28.78 4.65
C LEU A 426 7.47 -27.54 4.70
N MET A 427 6.88 -26.37 4.97
CA MET A 427 7.56 -25.08 4.97
C MET A 427 8.08 -24.69 6.36
N CYS A 428 7.19 -24.21 7.21
CA CYS A 428 7.49 -23.65 8.52
C CYS A 428 8.00 -24.71 9.51
N GLY A 429 7.39 -25.90 9.50
CA GLY A 429 7.79 -27.02 10.36
C GLY A 429 9.23 -27.47 10.10
N GLN A 430 9.61 -27.63 8.83
CA GLN A 430 10.98 -27.96 8.43
C GLN A 430 11.98 -26.84 8.76
N ILE A 431 11.62 -25.57 8.58
CA ILE A 431 12.48 -24.44 8.99
C ILE A 431 12.73 -24.46 10.50
N ILE A 432 11.66 -24.61 11.32
CA ILE A 432 11.81 -24.67 12.77
C ILE A 432 12.70 -25.84 13.19
N ALA A 433 12.57 -27.00 12.54
CA ALA A 433 13.40 -28.18 12.82
C ALA A 433 14.89 -27.94 12.51
N ASP A 434 15.21 -27.30 11.38
CA ASP A 434 16.60 -27.05 10.98
C ASP A 434 17.24 -25.86 11.71
N VAL A 435 16.46 -24.84 12.04
CA VAL A 435 16.88 -23.66 12.82
C VAL A 435 17.07 -24.01 14.30
N GLY A 436 16.16 -24.81 14.86
CA GLY A 436 16.15 -25.25 16.26
C GLY A 436 15.34 -24.35 17.19
N LEU A 437 14.66 -24.96 18.18
CA LEU A 437 13.84 -24.27 19.20
C LEU A 437 14.67 -23.41 20.18
N GLU A 438 16.00 -23.53 20.15
CA GLU A 438 16.90 -22.60 20.83
C GLU A 438 16.99 -21.23 20.13
N LEU A 439 16.60 -21.16 18.85
CA LEU A 439 16.60 -19.97 17.98
C LEU A 439 15.22 -19.52 17.50
N ALA A 440 14.23 -20.42 17.46
CA ALA A 440 12.86 -20.15 17.00
C ALA A 440 11.83 -20.15 18.14
N GLY A 441 10.84 -19.25 18.05
CA GLY A 441 9.70 -19.14 18.97
C GLY A 441 9.73 -17.90 19.88
N ALA A 442 8.88 -17.92 20.92
CA ALA A 442 8.65 -16.77 21.79
C ALA A 442 9.94 -16.30 22.50
N GLY A 443 10.23 -15.00 22.39
CA GLY A 443 11.44 -14.39 22.96
C GLY A 443 12.76 -14.91 22.37
N LYS A 444 12.73 -15.51 21.17
CA LYS A 444 13.93 -15.96 20.42
C LYS A 444 14.26 -14.98 19.29
N THR A 445 14.88 -15.48 18.23
CA THR A 445 15.34 -14.68 17.09
C THR A 445 14.43 -14.86 15.88
N LEU A 446 14.24 -16.09 15.41
CA LEU A 446 13.17 -16.40 14.47
C LEU A 446 11.86 -16.37 15.26
N THR A 447 11.07 -15.32 15.04
CA THR A 447 9.92 -14.96 15.90
C THR A 447 8.63 -14.86 15.11
N HIS A 448 8.71 -14.59 13.80
CA HIS A 448 7.57 -14.37 12.94
C HIS A 448 7.62 -15.24 11.68
N PHE A 449 6.43 -15.59 11.17
CA PHE A 449 6.25 -16.01 9.78
C PHE A 449 5.34 -15.02 9.06
N TYR A 450 5.61 -14.81 7.77
CA TYR A 450 4.99 -13.80 6.93
C TYR A 450 4.38 -14.42 5.67
N ASN A 451 3.25 -13.86 5.24
CA ASN A 451 2.82 -13.93 3.85
C ASN A 451 2.50 -12.51 3.36
N VAL A 452 2.95 -12.23 2.14
CA VAL A 452 2.69 -11.00 1.38
C VAL A 452 1.20 -10.89 0.99
N SER A 453 0.81 -9.70 0.55
CA SER A 453 -0.38 -9.40 -0.25
C SER A 453 -0.72 -10.52 -1.26
N TRP A 454 -2.01 -10.78 -1.51
CA TRP A 454 -2.46 -11.91 -2.35
C TRP A 454 -2.74 -11.52 -3.80
N GLU A 455 -1.94 -12.08 -4.71
CA GLU A 455 -2.16 -12.12 -6.15
C GLU A 455 -2.04 -13.55 -6.72
N GLY A 456 -2.31 -14.55 -5.89
CA GLY A 456 -2.25 -15.96 -6.24
C GLY A 456 -3.39 -16.45 -7.12
N SER A 457 -3.57 -17.77 -7.14
CA SER A 457 -4.76 -18.39 -7.72
C SER A 457 -6.06 -17.86 -7.09
N ASP A 458 -7.13 -17.88 -7.88
CA ASP A 458 -8.50 -17.54 -7.47
C ASP A 458 -9.36 -18.82 -7.27
N PRO A 459 -9.16 -19.66 -6.22
CA PRO A 459 -9.98 -20.83 -5.98
C PRO A 459 -11.39 -20.45 -5.49
N ASN A 460 -12.40 -21.14 -6.00
CA ASN A 460 -13.80 -20.91 -5.61
C ASN A 460 -14.53 -22.19 -5.18
N TRP A 461 -13.79 -23.30 -4.97
CA TRP A 461 -14.30 -24.57 -4.49
C TRP A 461 -13.26 -25.25 -3.58
N THR A 462 -13.73 -26.06 -2.63
CA THR A 462 -12.90 -27.09 -2.00
C THR A 462 -13.77 -28.21 -1.43
N SER A 463 -13.17 -29.31 -0.99
CA SER A 463 -13.88 -30.38 -0.29
C SER A 463 -14.41 -29.88 1.06
N GLY A 464 -15.69 -30.14 1.37
CA GLY A 464 -16.35 -29.62 2.58
C GLY A 464 -17.06 -28.27 2.40
N LEU A 465 -16.97 -27.63 1.23
CA LEU A 465 -17.57 -26.31 1.01
C LEU A 465 -19.11 -26.34 1.01
N ALA A 466 -19.74 -27.43 0.55
CA ALA A 466 -21.19 -27.53 0.50
C ALA A 466 -21.80 -27.73 1.89
N GLU A 467 -21.15 -28.55 2.71
CA GLU A 467 -21.45 -28.76 4.12
C GLU A 467 -21.30 -27.46 4.91
N ARG A 468 -20.18 -26.74 4.73
CA ARG A 468 -19.94 -25.42 5.32
C ARG A 468 -20.99 -24.39 4.89
N PHE A 469 -21.37 -24.37 3.61
CA PHE A 469 -22.42 -23.48 3.10
C PHE A 469 -23.77 -23.75 3.80
N GLN A 470 -24.12 -25.02 4.01
CA GLN A 470 -25.32 -25.39 4.75
C GLN A 470 -25.25 -24.99 6.23
N GLU A 471 -24.09 -25.11 6.88
CA GLU A 471 -23.87 -24.67 8.26
C GLU A 471 -23.96 -23.15 8.42
N GLU A 472 -23.38 -22.37 7.49
CA GLU A 472 -23.42 -20.90 7.53
C GLU A 472 -24.81 -20.32 7.24
N HIS A 473 -25.53 -20.88 6.24
CA HIS A 473 -26.76 -20.27 5.71
C HIS A 473 -28.03 -21.02 6.07
N GLY A 474 -27.96 -22.29 6.50
CA GLY A 474 -29.12 -23.09 6.89
C GLY A 474 -29.92 -23.68 5.72
N TYR A 475 -29.40 -23.68 4.48
CA TYR A 475 -30.00 -24.37 3.34
C TYR A 475 -28.98 -25.04 2.42
N GLU A 476 -29.44 -26.01 1.65
CA GLU A 476 -28.63 -26.81 0.72
C GLU A 476 -28.24 -26.03 -0.54
N LEU A 477 -26.96 -26.12 -0.93
CA LEU A 477 -26.41 -25.51 -2.14
C LEU A 477 -27.09 -25.99 -3.44
N TRP A 478 -27.46 -27.28 -3.49
CA TRP A 478 -27.66 -28.03 -4.74
C TRP A 478 -28.78 -27.50 -5.64
N ASN A 479 -29.91 -27.10 -5.05
CA ASN A 479 -31.06 -26.57 -5.80
C ASN A 479 -30.78 -25.21 -6.45
N ASN A 480 -29.83 -24.45 -5.89
CA ASN A 480 -29.46 -23.12 -6.38
C ASN A 480 -28.16 -23.13 -7.21
N LEU A 481 -27.44 -24.26 -7.26
CA LEU A 481 -26.23 -24.41 -8.09
C LEU A 481 -26.41 -24.00 -9.59
N PRO A 482 -27.59 -24.15 -10.24
CA PRO A 482 -27.83 -23.60 -11.58
C PRO A 482 -27.63 -22.07 -11.69
N VAL A 483 -27.71 -21.32 -10.59
CA VAL A 483 -27.39 -19.88 -10.55
C VAL A 483 -25.93 -19.65 -10.93
N LEU A 484 -25.00 -20.52 -10.51
CA LEU A 484 -23.57 -20.43 -10.87
C LEU A 484 -23.29 -20.80 -12.34
N ARG A 485 -24.28 -21.29 -13.09
CA ARG A 485 -24.24 -21.36 -14.57
C ARG A 485 -24.55 -19.95 -15.16
N GLY A 486 -25.36 -19.16 -14.45
CA GLY A 486 -25.99 -17.93 -14.93
C GLY A 486 -27.47 -18.11 -15.30
N LEU A 487 -28.15 -19.11 -14.75
CA LEU A 487 -29.62 -19.26 -14.83
C LEU A 487 -30.29 -18.57 -13.64
N ILE A 488 -31.57 -18.21 -13.77
CA ILE A 488 -32.34 -17.59 -12.67
C ILE A 488 -33.12 -18.69 -11.94
N VAL A 489 -32.80 -18.91 -10.66
CA VAL A 489 -33.60 -19.75 -9.75
C VAL A 489 -34.45 -18.80 -8.89
N GLY A 490 -35.77 -19.02 -8.84
CA GLY A 490 -36.70 -18.04 -8.29
C GLY A 490 -36.72 -16.76 -9.13
N SER A 491 -36.41 -15.63 -8.50
CA SER A 491 -36.20 -14.31 -9.10
C SER A 491 -34.71 -13.98 -9.29
N LEU A 492 -34.42 -12.93 -10.05
CA LEU A 492 -33.05 -12.44 -10.23
C LEU A 492 -32.42 -11.99 -8.89
N GLU A 493 -33.22 -11.42 -7.99
CA GLU A 493 -32.76 -10.97 -6.67
C GLU A 493 -32.45 -12.15 -5.75
N GLU A 494 -33.29 -13.19 -5.71
CA GLU A 494 -33.01 -14.43 -4.96
C GLU A 494 -31.75 -15.13 -5.47
N SER A 495 -31.56 -15.14 -6.80
CA SER A 495 -30.33 -15.66 -7.41
C SER A 495 -29.09 -14.81 -7.05
N GLN A 496 -29.21 -13.48 -6.98
CA GLN A 496 -28.11 -12.60 -6.55
C GLN A 496 -27.75 -12.81 -5.08
N ARG A 497 -28.75 -12.97 -4.21
CA ARG A 497 -28.56 -13.31 -2.78
C ARG A 497 -27.89 -14.66 -2.58
N PHE A 498 -28.26 -15.67 -3.36
CA PHE A 498 -27.55 -16.95 -3.36
C PHE A 498 -26.07 -16.80 -3.77
N THR A 499 -25.78 -15.99 -4.78
CA THR A 499 -24.40 -15.66 -5.16
C THR A 499 -23.66 -14.99 -4.00
N GLU A 500 -24.28 -14.03 -3.30
CA GLU A 500 -23.70 -13.37 -2.12
C GLU A 500 -23.32 -14.42 -1.05
N ASP A 501 -24.24 -15.30 -0.67
CA ASP A 501 -24.00 -16.36 0.32
C ASP A 501 -22.89 -17.33 -0.13
N TYR A 502 -22.83 -17.68 -1.41
CA TYR A 502 -21.78 -18.56 -1.96
C TYR A 502 -20.39 -17.93 -1.84
N PHE A 503 -20.21 -16.70 -2.34
CA PHE A 503 -18.92 -16.03 -2.31
C PHE A 503 -18.52 -15.54 -0.92
N ARG A 504 -19.49 -15.34 -0.02
CA ARG A 504 -19.27 -15.13 1.41
C ARG A 504 -18.75 -16.39 2.09
N THR A 505 -19.28 -17.57 1.76
CA THR A 505 -18.74 -18.86 2.25
C THR A 505 -17.30 -19.07 1.77
N VAL A 506 -17.01 -18.77 0.49
CA VAL A 506 -15.64 -18.82 -0.07
C VAL A 506 -14.69 -17.83 0.64
N SER A 507 -15.17 -16.61 0.90
CA SER A 507 -14.44 -15.57 1.64
C SER A 507 -14.13 -15.95 3.09
N ASN A 508 -15.13 -16.48 3.80
CA ASN A 508 -14.98 -16.97 5.17
C ASN A 508 -14.01 -18.17 5.22
N ALA A 509 -14.12 -19.09 4.25
CA ALA A 509 -13.19 -20.22 4.11
C ALA A 509 -11.74 -19.76 3.90
N PHE A 510 -11.47 -18.77 3.03
CA PHE A 510 -10.12 -18.21 2.88
C PHE A 510 -9.60 -17.61 4.19
N ARG A 511 -10.39 -16.77 4.87
CA ARG A 511 -10.03 -16.17 6.16
C ARG A 511 -9.67 -17.22 7.23
N GLU A 512 -10.48 -18.26 7.34
CA GLU A 512 -10.37 -19.22 8.45
C GLU A 512 -9.36 -20.34 8.16
N ASN A 513 -9.44 -20.92 6.97
CA ASN A 513 -8.64 -22.09 6.61
C ASN A 513 -7.22 -21.69 6.17
N CYS A 514 -6.99 -20.44 5.77
CA CYS A 514 -5.67 -19.85 5.58
C CYS A 514 -5.22 -19.00 6.79
N TYR A 515 -5.73 -17.77 6.93
CA TYR A 515 -5.17 -16.77 7.86
C TYR A 515 -5.23 -17.20 9.33
N LEU A 516 -6.41 -17.59 9.82
CA LEU A 516 -6.55 -18.04 11.21
C LEU A 516 -5.78 -19.34 11.47
N THR A 517 -5.83 -20.29 10.54
CA THR A 517 -5.13 -21.58 10.67
C THR A 517 -3.61 -21.42 10.72
N ILE A 518 -3.01 -20.58 9.86
CA ILE A 518 -1.57 -20.27 9.94
C ILE A 518 -1.25 -19.54 11.24
N GLY A 519 -2.12 -18.62 11.67
CA GLY A 519 -2.05 -17.98 12.99
C GLY A 519 -1.95 -19.00 14.12
N GLU A 520 -2.94 -19.87 14.27
CA GLU A 520 -2.97 -20.96 15.25
C GLU A 520 -1.73 -21.86 15.20
N LEU A 521 -1.28 -22.24 14.00
CA LEU A 521 -0.08 -23.05 13.81
C LEU A 521 1.17 -22.31 14.29
N CYS A 522 1.31 -21.01 13.99
CA CYS A 522 2.37 -20.17 14.55
C CYS A 522 2.32 -20.15 16.10
N ARG A 523 1.15 -19.93 16.70
CA ARG A 523 1.01 -19.85 18.18
C ARG A 523 1.44 -21.15 18.87
N LYS A 524 1.21 -22.31 18.27
CA LYS A 524 1.67 -23.63 18.79
C LYS A 524 3.19 -23.74 18.93
N PHE A 525 3.97 -22.97 18.16
CA PHE A 525 5.43 -22.87 18.27
C PHE A 525 5.90 -21.60 19.00
N GLY A 526 4.98 -20.83 19.60
CA GLY A 526 5.28 -19.52 20.19
C GLY A 526 5.67 -18.45 19.17
N MET A 527 5.45 -18.70 17.88
CA MET A 527 5.70 -17.76 16.79
C MET A 527 4.57 -16.74 16.67
N ILE A 528 4.81 -15.66 15.95
CA ILE A 528 3.88 -14.59 15.62
C ILE A 528 3.51 -14.71 14.14
N TRP A 529 2.21 -14.60 13.84
CA TRP A 529 1.74 -14.49 12.46
C TRP A 529 1.52 -13.03 12.08
N HIS A 530 2.20 -12.55 11.04
CA HIS A 530 1.97 -11.20 10.50
C HIS A 530 1.85 -11.23 8.98
N SER A 531 0.90 -10.46 8.45
CA SER A 531 0.54 -10.46 7.03
C SER A 531 -0.29 -9.22 6.71
N GLU A 532 -0.47 -8.96 5.42
CA GLU A 532 -1.32 -7.90 4.90
C GLU A 532 -2.83 -8.26 5.02
N ASP A 533 -3.74 -7.51 4.39
CA ASP A 533 -5.20 -7.79 4.36
C ASP A 533 -5.56 -9.02 3.52
N GLY A 534 -4.55 -9.76 3.05
CA GLY A 534 -4.69 -10.81 2.07
C GLY A 534 -5.18 -10.30 0.71
N GLY A 535 -5.16 -8.99 0.45
CA GLY A 535 -5.34 -8.36 -0.85
C GLY A 535 -4.05 -7.67 -1.31
N PRO A 536 -4.06 -6.83 -2.38
CA PRO A 536 -5.22 -6.30 -3.08
C PRO A 536 -5.87 -7.33 -4.03
N TRP A 537 -6.97 -7.95 -3.58
CA TRP A 537 -7.73 -8.94 -4.37
C TRP A 537 -8.03 -8.41 -5.77
N SER A 538 -7.90 -9.31 -6.76
CA SER A 538 -7.60 -8.96 -8.15
C SER A 538 -8.43 -7.77 -8.69
N ARG A 539 -7.80 -6.58 -8.71
CA ARG A 539 -8.40 -5.35 -9.26
C ARG A 539 -8.43 -5.34 -10.81
N GLY A 540 -8.09 -6.47 -11.44
CA GLY A 540 -8.39 -6.74 -12.85
C GLY A 540 -7.46 -7.75 -13.53
N LYS A 541 -7.98 -8.96 -13.81
CA LYS A 541 -7.81 -9.62 -15.13
C LYS A 541 -9.12 -10.28 -15.63
N THR A 542 -10.01 -10.64 -14.71
CA THR A 542 -11.41 -11.07 -14.95
C THR A 542 -12.40 -9.91 -15.01
N ALA A 543 -12.10 -8.76 -14.39
CA ALA A 543 -12.97 -7.58 -14.35
C ALA A 543 -13.40 -7.06 -15.73
N TRP A 544 -12.50 -7.02 -16.72
CA TRP A 544 -12.84 -6.66 -18.12
C TRP A 544 -13.47 -7.80 -18.93
N MET A 545 -13.63 -8.99 -18.35
CA MET A 545 -14.45 -10.08 -18.88
C MET A 545 -15.81 -10.22 -18.15
N GLY A 546 -16.12 -9.32 -17.21
CA GLY A 546 -17.39 -9.31 -16.48
C GLY A 546 -17.54 -10.40 -15.42
N ASN A 547 -16.46 -11.10 -15.05
CA ASN A 547 -16.49 -12.20 -14.10
C ASN A 547 -15.89 -11.80 -12.74
N PHE A 548 -16.53 -12.29 -11.69
CA PHE A 548 -16.25 -12.20 -10.24
C PHE A 548 -14.97 -11.49 -9.77
N HIS A 549 -15.18 -10.51 -8.89
CA HIS A 549 -14.29 -10.29 -7.76
C HIS A 549 -14.54 -11.41 -6.75
N LEU A 550 -13.72 -12.47 -6.80
CA LEU A 550 -13.92 -13.73 -6.06
C LEU A 550 -14.20 -13.52 -4.55
N PHE A 551 -13.48 -12.60 -3.92
CA PHE A 551 -13.58 -12.31 -2.49
C PHE A 551 -14.34 -11.00 -2.21
N ALA A 552 -15.20 -10.50 -3.11
CA ALA A 552 -15.92 -9.23 -2.90
C ALA A 552 -16.80 -9.19 -1.63
N GLU A 553 -17.23 -10.35 -1.14
CA GLU A 553 -18.03 -10.49 0.09
C GLU A 553 -17.16 -10.63 1.36
N ALA A 554 -15.84 -10.45 1.27
CA ALA A 554 -14.95 -10.37 2.43
C ALA A 554 -14.80 -8.93 2.95
N ASP A 555 -14.65 -8.81 4.27
CA ASP A 555 -14.33 -7.58 4.98
C ASP A 555 -12.82 -7.48 5.27
N MET A 556 -12.14 -6.47 4.71
CA MET A 556 -10.68 -6.35 4.80
C MET A 556 -10.18 -5.99 6.21
N LEU A 557 -10.97 -5.24 6.99
CA LEU A 557 -10.63 -4.92 8.38
C LEU A 557 -10.63 -6.20 9.23
N THR A 558 -11.61 -7.07 8.99
CA THR A 558 -11.73 -8.38 9.60
C THR A 558 -10.56 -9.29 9.20
N PHE A 559 -10.13 -9.29 7.93
CA PHE A 559 -8.94 -10.05 7.50
C PHE A 559 -7.68 -9.62 8.25
N TRP A 560 -7.39 -8.31 8.28
CA TRP A 560 -6.29 -7.76 9.08
C TRP A 560 -6.39 -8.16 10.56
N GLY A 561 -7.58 -8.10 11.15
CA GLY A 561 -7.85 -8.46 12.55
C GLY A 561 -7.42 -9.88 12.96
N GLN A 562 -7.30 -10.82 12.01
CA GLN A 562 -6.89 -12.20 12.29
C GLN A 562 -5.38 -12.34 12.54
N ASN A 563 -4.56 -11.42 12.05
CA ASN A 563 -3.10 -11.44 12.21
C ASN A 563 -2.69 -11.12 13.65
N ASP A 564 -1.60 -11.70 14.17
CA ASP A 564 -1.04 -11.28 15.47
C ASP A 564 -0.45 -9.86 15.37
N VAL A 565 0.19 -9.53 14.24
CA VAL A 565 0.59 -8.16 13.85
C VAL A 565 0.03 -7.86 12.46
N ILE A 566 -0.61 -6.70 12.32
CA ILE A 566 -1.19 -6.22 11.05
C ILE A 566 -0.09 -5.57 10.21
N GLN A 567 -0.04 -5.88 8.91
CA GLN A 567 0.80 -5.16 7.96
C GLN A 567 -0.02 -4.38 6.91
N GLY A 568 0.34 -3.12 6.67
CA GLY A 568 -0.07 -2.35 5.48
C GLY A 568 1.12 -2.08 4.56
N GLU A 569 0.92 -1.20 3.57
CA GLU A 569 1.93 -0.79 2.60
C GLU A 569 1.79 0.70 2.25
N PHE A 570 2.91 1.39 2.02
CA PHE A 570 2.91 2.70 1.36
C PHE A 570 4.06 2.90 0.37
N TRP A 571 3.73 3.62 -0.71
CA TRP A 571 4.59 3.80 -1.88
C TRP A 571 5.04 5.24 -2.06
N VAL A 572 6.28 5.48 -2.45
CA VAL A 572 6.85 6.82 -2.67
C VAL A 572 7.09 7.19 -4.14
N ARG A 573 7.05 8.49 -4.42
CA ARG A 573 7.39 9.10 -5.72
C ARG A 573 8.91 9.23 -5.87
N GLU A 574 9.35 9.35 -7.12
CA GLU A 574 10.70 9.84 -7.42
C GLU A 574 10.86 11.30 -6.91
N PRO A 575 12.03 11.69 -6.36
CA PRO A 575 12.28 13.06 -5.94
C PRO A 575 12.28 14.07 -7.09
N LYS A 576 11.70 15.24 -6.84
CA LYS A 576 11.81 16.43 -7.71
C LYS A 576 13.14 17.18 -7.43
N GLU A 577 13.48 18.14 -8.30
CA GLU A 577 14.82 18.75 -8.38
C GLU A 577 15.27 19.58 -7.17
N LYS A 578 14.37 20.06 -6.30
CA LYS A 578 14.70 20.95 -5.18
C LYS A 578 14.40 20.32 -3.82
N ILE A 579 15.40 20.38 -2.93
CA ILE A 579 15.33 19.84 -1.56
C ILE A 579 14.69 20.84 -0.58
N THR A 580 14.72 22.13 -0.89
CA THR A 580 14.30 23.23 0.02
C THR A 580 12.85 23.68 -0.16
N GLU A 581 12.08 23.07 -1.07
CA GLU A 581 10.65 23.37 -1.26
C GLU A 581 9.80 22.23 -0.64
N PRO A 582 8.65 22.53 -0.01
CA PRO A 582 7.76 21.49 0.54
C PRO A 582 7.38 20.46 -0.52
N SER A 583 7.50 19.18 -0.20
CA SER A 583 7.18 18.11 -1.14
C SER A 583 5.67 18.01 -1.31
N SER A 584 5.16 18.40 -2.49
CA SER A 584 3.75 18.18 -2.85
C SER A 584 3.47 16.69 -3.04
N TRP A 585 3.06 16.05 -1.94
CA TRP A 585 2.64 14.64 -1.79
C TRP A 585 3.71 13.63 -2.24
N PRO A 586 4.63 13.24 -1.34
CA PRO A 586 5.67 12.25 -1.65
C PRO A 586 5.11 10.83 -1.79
N VAL A 587 3.97 10.54 -1.16
CA VAL A 587 3.27 9.25 -1.29
C VAL A 587 2.52 9.16 -2.63
N THR A 588 2.50 7.97 -3.24
CA THR A 588 1.62 7.66 -4.38
C THR A 588 0.37 6.89 -3.96
N ARG A 589 0.52 6.00 -2.98
CA ARG A 589 -0.50 5.07 -2.47
C ARG A 589 -0.14 4.73 -1.02
N SER A 590 -1.15 4.61 -0.17
CA SER A 590 -1.03 4.06 1.19
C SER A 590 -2.35 3.39 1.56
N ASN A 591 -2.31 2.34 2.37
CA ASN A 591 -3.47 1.80 3.09
C ASN A 591 -3.28 1.89 4.62
N ALA A 592 -2.26 2.62 5.09
CA ALA A 592 -1.86 2.69 6.49
C ALA A 592 -3.00 3.11 7.43
N ARG A 593 -3.89 4.01 6.99
CA ARG A 593 -5.05 4.42 7.78
C ARG A 593 -6.01 3.25 8.02
N TYR A 594 -6.31 2.44 7.02
CA TYR A 594 -7.23 1.31 7.15
C TYR A 594 -6.63 0.16 7.97
N ALA A 595 -5.34 -0.14 7.75
CA ALA A 595 -4.59 -1.08 8.58
C ALA A 595 -4.58 -0.63 10.05
N SER A 596 -4.45 0.68 10.31
CA SER A 596 -4.52 1.25 11.66
C SER A 596 -5.93 1.20 12.25
N MET A 597 -6.99 1.46 11.47
CA MET A 597 -8.37 1.28 11.92
C MET A 597 -8.63 -0.17 12.35
N ALA A 598 -8.20 -1.15 11.54
CA ALA A 598 -8.27 -2.57 11.90
C ALA A 598 -7.49 -2.87 13.19
N ALA A 599 -6.29 -2.30 13.35
CA ALA A 599 -5.50 -2.45 14.57
C ALA A 599 -6.21 -1.85 15.80
N HIS A 600 -6.82 -0.68 15.68
CA HIS A 600 -7.57 -0.05 16.76
C HIS A 600 -8.77 -0.91 17.17
N ILE A 601 -9.61 -1.34 16.22
CA ILE A 601 -10.84 -2.07 16.56
C ILE A 601 -10.56 -3.49 17.08
N TYR A 602 -9.44 -4.12 16.69
CA TYR A 602 -9.00 -5.43 17.17
C TYR A 602 -7.96 -5.40 18.30
N GLY A 603 -7.59 -4.21 18.81
CA GLY A 603 -6.65 -4.06 19.93
C GLY A 603 -5.22 -4.49 19.64
N LYS A 604 -4.76 -4.35 18.39
CA LYS A 604 -3.40 -4.72 17.96
C LYS A 604 -2.43 -3.57 18.29
N PRO A 605 -1.36 -3.81 19.08
CA PRO A 605 -0.44 -2.74 19.49
C PRO A 605 0.55 -2.33 18.40
N LEU A 606 0.76 -3.19 17.40
CA LEU A 606 1.70 -2.98 16.31
C LEU A 606 0.96 -2.93 14.97
N VAL A 607 1.22 -1.86 14.22
CA VAL A 607 0.76 -1.67 12.85
C VAL A 607 2.01 -1.57 11.98
N SER A 608 2.39 -2.69 11.37
CA SER A 608 3.57 -2.75 10.51
C SER A 608 3.28 -2.22 9.11
N MET A 609 4.30 -1.70 8.43
CA MET A 609 4.19 -1.21 7.06
C MET A 609 5.33 -1.76 6.21
N GLU A 610 4.99 -2.33 5.05
CA GLU A 610 5.90 -2.30 3.91
C GLU A 610 6.12 -0.82 3.51
N ALA A 611 7.33 -0.32 3.77
CA ALA A 611 7.61 1.10 3.79
C ALA A 611 8.52 1.53 2.63
N PHE A 612 8.14 2.63 1.96
CA PHE A 612 8.88 3.29 0.89
C PHE A 612 8.98 2.54 -0.44
N THR A 613 7.99 1.70 -0.77
CA THR A 613 7.98 0.95 -2.04
C THR A 613 7.94 1.88 -3.26
N HIS A 614 8.76 1.65 -4.29
CA HIS A 614 8.65 2.36 -5.56
C HIS A 614 9.14 1.56 -6.77
N MET A 615 8.53 1.79 -7.92
CA MET A 615 8.91 1.20 -9.22
C MET A 615 9.13 2.27 -10.31
N ALA A 616 9.67 3.41 -9.89
CA ALA A 616 10.22 4.48 -10.74
C ALA A 616 11.74 4.30 -10.93
N HIS A 617 12.43 5.31 -11.49
CA HIS A 617 13.90 5.28 -11.61
C HIS A 617 14.58 4.91 -10.28
N HIS A 618 15.45 3.90 -10.31
CA HIS A 618 16.12 3.37 -9.12
C HIS A 618 17.28 4.26 -8.66
N TRP A 619 17.70 4.09 -7.40
CA TRP A 619 18.77 4.87 -6.76
C TRP A 619 18.54 6.37 -6.65
N THR A 620 17.30 6.82 -6.86
CA THR A 620 16.93 8.23 -6.86
C THR A 620 16.67 8.79 -5.47
N GLN A 621 16.28 7.93 -4.52
CA GLN A 621 15.82 8.31 -3.19
C GLN A 621 16.97 8.68 -2.23
N TYR A 622 16.65 9.55 -1.27
CA TYR A 622 17.56 10.00 -0.21
C TYR A 622 16.76 10.41 1.05
N PRO A 623 17.38 10.41 2.25
CA PRO A 623 16.68 10.57 3.53
C PRO A 623 15.68 11.75 3.64
N ALA A 624 16.07 12.98 3.29
CA ALA A 624 15.18 14.16 3.37
C ALA A 624 13.88 14.02 2.55
N HIS A 625 13.90 13.32 1.41
CA HIS A 625 12.71 13.11 0.57
C HIS A 625 11.79 12.01 1.13
N LEU A 626 12.35 11.01 1.80
CA LEU A 626 11.58 9.91 2.38
C LEU A 626 10.89 10.31 3.69
N LYS A 627 11.45 11.26 4.45
CA LYS A 627 10.89 11.72 5.74
C LYS A 627 9.40 12.13 5.66
N PRO A 628 8.94 13.05 4.79
CA PRO A 628 7.54 13.43 4.80
C PRO A 628 6.57 12.28 4.43
N ALA A 629 7.03 11.25 3.71
CA ALA A 629 6.24 10.03 3.51
C ALA A 629 6.17 9.14 4.78
N ALA A 630 7.24 9.11 5.58
CA ALA A 630 7.20 8.49 6.91
C ALA A 630 6.19 9.19 7.81
N ASP A 631 6.26 10.52 7.86
CA ASP A 631 5.43 11.36 8.73
C ASP A 631 3.94 11.21 8.41
N GLU A 632 3.59 11.23 7.13
CA GLU A 632 2.23 11.00 6.62
C GLU A 632 1.65 9.66 7.10
N ASN A 633 2.42 8.58 7.05
CA ASN A 633 1.96 7.25 7.47
C ASN A 633 1.97 7.06 9.00
N PHE A 634 2.88 7.74 9.72
CA PHE A 634 2.81 7.85 11.19
C PHE A 634 1.54 8.58 11.65
N ILE A 635 1.12 9.64 10.94
CA ILE A 635 -0.13 10.38 11.18
C ILE A 635 -1.39 9.52 10.93
N ASP A 636 -1.30 8.56 10.02
CA ASP A 636 -2.39 7.62 9.73
C ASP A 636 -2.51 6.49 10.79
N GLY A 637 -1.48 6.28 11.62
CA GLY A 637 -1.48 5.32 12.74
C GLY A 637 -0.42 4.22 12.68
N ALA A 638 0.40 4.18 11.62
CA ALA A 638 1.47 3.19 11.52
C ALA A 638 2.52 3.37 12.64
N ASN A 639 3.11 2.28 13.14
CA ASN A 639 4.12 2.37 14.21
C ASN A 639 5.26 1.31 14.15
N MET A 640 5.37 0.57 13.04
CA MET A 640 6.47 -0.37 12.77
C MET A 640 6.82 -0.44 11.28
N PHE A 641 7.84 0.28 10.82
CA PHE A 641 8.23 0.21 9.42
C PHE A 641 9.17 -0.97 9.15
N ILE A 642 8.84 -1.74 8.11
CA ILE A 642 9.70 -2.70 7.45
C ILE A 642 10.08 -2.09 6.11
N TRP A 643 11.28 -1.50 6.05
CA TRP A 643 11.75 -0.78 4.88
C TRP A 643 11.85 -1.72 3.68
N HIS A 644 11.09 -1.42 2.63
CA HIS A 644 11.24 -2.01 1.31
C HIS A 644 12.24 -1.15 0.52
N THR A 645 13.47 -1.60 0.24
CA THR A 645 14.05 -2.88 0.63
C THR A 645 15.56 -2.88 0.74
N PHE A 646 16.12 -3.83 1.50
CA PHE A 646 17.52 -4.22 1.41
C PHE A 646 17.69 -5.44 0.47
N THR A 647 18.57 -5.39 -0.54
CA THR A 647 18.85 -6.56 -1.40
C THR A 647 20.21 -7.18 -1.08
N ALA A 648 20.24 -8.50 -0.96
CA ALA A 648 21.47 -9.28 -0.88
C ALA A 648 22.23 -9.19 -2.21
N SER A 649 23.41 -8.56 -2.19
CA SER A 649 24.12 -8.16 -3.42
C SER A 649 25.61 -8.50 -3.35
N PRO A 650 26.02 -9.71 -3.79
CA PRO A 650 27.40 -10.19 -3.73
C PRO A 650 28.45 -9.19 -4.24
N ASP A 651 29.62 -9.16 -3.62
CA ASP A 651 30.68 -8.19 -3.91
C ASP A 651 31.19 -8.32 -5.37
N GLU A 652 31.15 -9.53 -5.95
CA GLU A 652 31.44 -9.83 -7.36
C GLU A 652 30.50 -9.17 -8.38
N LEU A 653 29.26 -8.83 -7.99
CA LEU A 653 28.33 -8.05 -8.83
C LEU A 653 28.69 -6.56 -8.90
N GLY A 654 29.71 -6.15 -8.12
CA GLY A 654 30.23 -4.79 -8.08
C GLY A 654 29.30 -3.82 -7.36
N THR A 655 29.25 -2.59 -7.87
CA THR A 655 28.80 -1.41 -7.14
C THR A 655 27.96 -0.52 -8.07
N PRO A 656 26.73 -0.10 -7.71
CA PRO A 656 26.06 -0.38 -6.43
C PRO A 656 25.64 -1.85 -6.25
N GLY A 657 25.79 -2.69 -7.27
CA GLY A 657 25.39 -4.10 -7.24
C GLY A 657 24.04 -4.34 -7.90
N PHE A 658 23.53 -5.55 -7.73
CA PHE A 658 22.20 -5.94 -8.21
C PHE A 658 21.15 -5.74 -7.12
N GLU A 659 19.96 -5.30 -7.53
CA GLU A 659 18.81 -5.05 -6.64
C GLU A 659 17.56 -5.81 -7.08
N TYR A 660 16.56 -5.87 -6.19
CA TYR A 660 15.19 -6.26 -6.54
C TYR A 660 14.50 -5.23 -7.44
N PHE A 661 13.40 -5.59 -8.12
CA PHE A 661 12.77 -4.72 -9.13
C PHE A 661 11.93 -3.57 -8.57
N ALA A 662 11.71 -3.55 -7.26
CA ALA A 662 11.08 -2.45 -6.54
C ALA A 662 12.06 -1.92 -5.49
N GLY A 663 12.22 -0.60 -5.44
CA GLY A 663 12.93 0.11 -4.38
C GLY A 663 12.00 0.37 -3.19
N THR A 664 12.38 1.17 -2.20
CA THR A 664 13.59 2.00 -2.07
C THR A 664 14.82 1.20 -1.64
N HIS A 665 15.82 1.08 -2.52
CA HIS A 665 17.01 0.25 -2.26
C HIS A 665 17.89 0.77 -1.13
N LEU A 666 18.20 -0.13 -0.20
CA LEU A 666 19.32 -0.07 0.73
C LEU A 666 20.27 -1.25 0.43
N ASN A 667 21.56 -1.02 0.53
CA ASN A 667 22.58 -2.06 0.67
C ASN A 667 23.86 -1.40 1.24
N ARG A 668 24.91 -2.18 1.53
CA ARG A 668 26.20 -1.64 2.01
C ARG A 668 26.91 -0.68 1.03
N LYS A 669 26.42 -0.56 -0.21
CA LYS A 669 27.07 0.09 -1.36
C LYS A 669 26.31 1.32 -1.87
N ILE A 670 25.11 1.63 -1.37
CA ILE A 670 24.42 2.90 -1.65
C ILE A 670 25.31 4.06 -1.18
N THR A 671 25.34 5.15 -1.94
CA THR A 671 26.27 6.27 -1.71
C THR A 671 26.20 6.80 -0.28
N TRP A 672 25.00 6.91 0.28
CA TRP A 672 24.73 7.45 1.61
C TRP A 672 24.59 6.38 2.72
N TRP A 673 25.11 5.16 2.53
CA TRP A 673 24.95 4.07 3.50
C TRP A 673 25.42 4.43 4.92
N GLU A 674 26.62 5.02 5.03
CA GLU A 674 27.19 5.41 6.33
C GLU A 674 26.38 6.50 7.05
N GLN A 675 25.61 7.30 6.29
CA GLN A 675 24.71 8.33 6.80
C GLN A 675 23.26 7.83 7.03
N SER A 676 22.93 6.58 6.68
CA SER A 676 21.56 6.06 6.80
C SER A 676 21.03 6.03 8.23
N ARG A 677 21.91 5.93 9.24
CA ARG A 677 21.58 6.03 10.67
C ARG A 677 20.76 7.27 11.04
N GLY A 678 20.90 8.39 10.31
CA GLY A 678 20.13 9.61 10.55
C GLY A 678 18.62 9.38 10.48
N ILE A 679 18.14 8.82 9.36
CA ILE A 679 16.72 8.50 9.17
C ILE A 679 16.29 7.26 9.96
N LEU A 680 17.14 6.23 10.07
CA LEU A 680 16.80 5.02 10.82
C LEU A 680 16.58 5.29 12.31
N ARG A 681 17.38 6.17 12.93
CA ARG A 681 17.19 6.61 14.32
C ARG A 681 16.01 7.56 14.50
N TYR A 682 15.67 8.34 13.47
CA TYR A 682 14.42 9.11 13.45
C TYR A 682 13.20 8.19 13.49
N LEU A 683 13.17 7.16 12.65
CA LEU A 683 12.12 6.13 12.66
C LEU A 683 12.08 5.40 14.02
N GLU A 684 13.23 4.99 14.58
CA GLU A 684 13.33 4.35 15.92
C GLU A 684 12.66 5.18 17.02
N LYS A 685 12.91 6.50 17.05
CA LYS A 685 12.32 7.44 18.02
C LYS A 685 10.82 7.64 17.82
N CYS A 686 10.38 7.85 16.57
CA CYS A 686 8.96 8.03 16.28
C CYS A 686 8.16 6.77 16.63
N GLN A 687 8.63 5.60 16.21
CA GLN A 687 8.04 4.30 16.55
C GLN A 687 8.02 4.05 18.07
N ASN A 688 9.01 4.53 18.83
CA ASN A 688 9.01 4.40 20.29
C ASN A 688 7.84 5.12 20.96
N LEU A 689 7.51 6.32 20.49
CA LEU A 689 6.46 7.17 21.06
C LEU A 689 5.07 6.82 20.52
N LEU A 690 4.96 6.43 19.24
CA LEU A 690 3.72 6.00 18.59
C LEU A 690 3.26 4.58 18.99
N ARG A 691 4.04 3.87 19.82
CA ARG A 691 3.63 2.62 20.49
C ARG A 691 3.18 2.82 21.94
N LYS A 692 3.15 4.08 22.44
CA LYS A 692 2.84 4.39 23.84
C LYS A 692 1.47 5.03 23.99
N GLY A 693 0.57 4.29 24.62
CA GLY A 693 -0.83 4.67 24.82
C GLY A 693 -1.75 4.21 23.69
N THR A 694 -3.00 4.63 23.79
CA THR A 694 -4.10 4.27 22.89
C THR A 694 -4.42 5.45 21.98
N PHE A 695 -4.76 5.17 20.72
CA PHE A 695 -5.21 6.19 19.76
C PHE A 695 -6.48 6.93 20.25
N THR A 696 -6.56 8.23 19.98
CA THR A 696 -7.72 9.06 20.33
C THR A 696 -8.57 9.38 19.10
N ALA A 697 -9.83 8.96 19.14
CA ALA A 697 -10.87 9.32 18.16
C ALA A 697 -12.20 9.56 18.87
N ASP A 698 -12.97 10.58 18.48
CA ASP A 698 -14.29 10.84 19.07
C ASP A 698 -15.42 10.09 18.33
N VAL A 699 -15.14 9.49 17.19
CA VAL A 699 -16.15 8.94 16.27
C VAL A 699 -15.80 7.51 15.87
N CYS A 700 -16.76 6.59 15.92
CA CYS A 700 -16.69 5.31 15.22
C CYS A 700 -17.79 5.23 14.16
N VAL A 701 -17.52 4.57 13.04
CA VAL A 701 -18.37 4.60 11.84
C VAL A 701 -18.69 3.20 11.35
N TYR A 702 -19.96 2.93 11.04
CA TYR A 702 -20.41 1.70 10.38
C TYR A 702 -21.11 2.04 9.05
N VAL A 703 -20.71 1.37 7.96
CA VAL A 703 -21.14 1.72 6.58
C VAL A 703 -21.68 0.53 5.76
N SER A 704 -21.26 -0.69 6.09
CA SER A 704 -21.46 -1.89 5.29
C SER A 704 -21.12 -3.12 6.12
N ASP A 705 -21.64 -4.29 5.73
CA ASP A 705 -21.20 -5.59 6.25
C ASP A 705 -19.92 -6.13 5.61
N LYS A 706 -19.43 -5.44 4.57
CA LYS A 706 -18.16 -5.69 3.88
C LYS A 706 -17.39 -4.38 3.69
N ASN A 707 -16.41 -4.12 4.57
CA ASN A 707 -15.47 -3.01 4.41
C ASN A 707 -14.42 -3.36 3.34
N TYR A 708 -14.79 -3.16 2.06
CA TYR A 708 -13.88 -3.32 0.92
C TYR A 708 -13.10 -2.02 0.68
N VAL A 709 -11.91 -1.90 1.25
CA VAL A 709 -11.15 -0.64 1.28
C VAL A 709 -10.12 -0.50 0.16
N GLY A 710 -9.90 0.74 -0.27
CA GLY A 710 -9.00 1.11 -1.36
C GLY A 710 -7.64 1.60 -0.89
N TRP A 711 -6.84 2.11 -1.83
CA TRP A 711 -5.72 3.01 -1.49
C TRP A 711 -6.28 4.35 -1.04
N GLY A 712 -5.79 4.90 0.08
CA GLY A 712 -6.14 6.23 0.57
C GLY A 712 -5.92 6.42 2.07
N HIS A 713 -5.93 7.67 2.52
CA HIS A 713 -5.68 8.09 3.90
C HIS A 713 -6.96 8.09 4.77
N GLY A 714 -8.01 7.37 4.37
CA GLY A 714 -9.31 7.36 5.04
C GLY A 714 -9.94 8.76 5.20
N GLU A 715 -9.79 9.66 4.21
CA GLU A 715 -10.37 11.01 4.26
C GLU A 715 -11.92 11.00 4.11
N SER A 716 -12.47 9.89 3.60
CA SER A 716 -13.91 9.64 3.46
C SER A 716 -14.15 8.13 3.49
N TRP A 717 -15.18 7.70 4.22
CA TRP A 717 -15.64 6.30 4.25
C TRP A 717 -16.75 5.99 3.23
N ASN A 718 -17.44 7.02 2.76
CA ASN A 718 -18.54 6.95 1.80
C ASN A 718 -18.48 8.22 0.93
N PRO A 719 -18.28 8.11 -0.40
CA PRO A 719 -18.08 9.26 -1.28
C PRO A 719 -19.32 10.16 -1.42
N ASP A 720 -20.50 9.66 -1.06
CA ASP A 720 -21.75 10.44 -1.02
C ASP A 720 -22.06 11.01 0.38
N SER A 721 -21.17 10.82 1.37
CA SER A 721 -21.40 11.23 2.75
C SER A 721 -21.25 12.72 2.99
N ASN A 722 -22.14 13.27 3.84
CA ASN A 722 -22.03 14.59 4.46
C ASN A 722 -21.72 14.50 5.97
N LEU A 723 -21.38 13.32 6.48
CA LEU A 723 -21.15 13.05 7.90
C LEU A 723 -19.65 12.96 8.29
N ILE A 724 -18.75 13.22 7.34
CA ILE A 724 -17.30 13.26 7.58
C ILE A 724 -17.00 14.35 8.62
N PRO A 725 -16.30 14.06 9.72
CA PRO A 725 -15.94 15.08 10.70
C PRO A 725 -14.89 16.04 10.14
N GLY A 726 -14.81 17.24 10.70
CA GLY A 726 -13.78 18.22 10.31
C GLY A 726 -12.35 17.72 10.59
N LYS A 727 -11.36 18.36 9.99
CA LYS A 727 -9.93 17.99 10.09
C LYS A 727 -9.43 17.78 11.54
N GLY A 728 -10.04 18.44 12.52
CA GLY A 728 -9.65 18.42 13.93
C GLY A 728 -10.16 17.23 14.75
N TRP A 729 -10.88 16.30 14.14
CA TRP A 729 -11.32 15.05 14.79
C TRP A 729 -10.82 13.85 14.00
N LYS A 730 -10.73 12.71 14.69
CA LYS A 730 -10.39 11.42 14.09
C LYS A 730 -11.56 10.44 14.27
N PHE A 731 -11.60 9.45 13.39
CA PHE A 731 -12.59 8.37 13.41
C PHE A 731 -11.97 7.03 13.03
N ASP A 732 -12.57 5.93 13.46
CA ASP A 732 -12.28 4.57 12.95
C ASP A 732 -13.52 3.93 12.32
N LEU A 733 -13.31 3.07 11.32
CA LEU A 733 -14.36 2.22 10.76
C LEU A 733 -14.53 0.95 11.60
N LEU A 734 -15.78 0.51 11.74
CA LEU A 734 -16.16 -0.75 12.37
C LEU A 734 -16.57 -1.76 11.30
N ASP A 735 -16.19 -3.02 11.50
CA ASP A 735 -16.88 -4.15 10.88
C ASP A 735 -18.12 -4.56 11.70
N THR A 736 -19.00 -5.37 11.09
CA THR A 736 -20.24 -5.84 11.72
C THR A 736 -19.98 -6.58 13.02
N ARG A 737 -18.91 -7.38 13.07
CA ARG A 737 -18.60 -8.22 14.23
C ARG A 737 -18.22 -7.35 15.42
N VAL A 738 -17.31 -6.39 15.23
CA VAL A 738 -16.91 -5.47 16.30
C VAL A 738 -18.10 -4.65 16.80
N LEU A 739 -18.95 -4.16 15.90
CA LEU A 739 -20.17 -3.43 16.27
C LEU A 739 -21.08 -4.29 17.16
N VAL A 740 -21.40 -5.53 16.72
CA VAL A 740 -22.37 -6.41 17.38
C VAL A 740 -21.83 -7.05 18.66
N GLU A 741 -20.62 -7.61 18.63
CA GLU A 741 -20.06 -8.44 19.71
C GLU A 741 -19.29 -7.63 20.77
N ASP A 742 -18.49 -6.65 20.36
CA ASP A 742 -17.46 -6.04 21.20
C ASP A 742 -17.75 -4.59 21.61
N LEU A 743 -18.47 -3.80 20.79
CA LEU A 743 -18.81 -2.41 21.10
C LEU A 743 -19.90 -2.31 22.19
N LYS A 744 -19.60 -1.57 23.24
CA LYS A 744 -20.49 -1.38 24.41
C LYS A 744 -20.61 0.09 24.77
N PHE A 745 -21.72 0.47 25.40
CA PHE A 745 -21.86 1.80 25.99
C PHE A 745 -21.54 1.77 27.49
N ARG A 746 -20.62 2.63 27.93
CA ARG A 746 -20.20 2.79 29.33
C ARG A 746 -20.94 3.97 29.97
N GLN A 747 -21.71 3.71 31.02
CA GLN A 747 -22.61 4.72 31.60
C GLN A 747 -21.89 5.72 32.52
N GLU A 748 -20.72 5.36 33.04
CA GLU A 748 -19.93 6.14 33.98
C GLU A 748 -19.39 7.45 33.38
N ASP A 749 -19.00 7.41 32.11
CA ASP A 749 -18.43 8.54 31.37
C ASP A 749 -19.13 8.82 30.02
N GLY A 750 -20.14 8.03 29.66
CA GLY A 750 -20.97 8.23 28.47
C GLY A 750 -20.26 7.90 27.16
N LEU A 751 -19.29 6.99 27.19
CA LEU A 751 -18.49 6.62 26.03
C LEU A 751 -18.91 5.27 25.43
N LEU A 752 -18.80 5.16 24.11
CA LEU A 752 -18.73 3.87 23.42
C LEU A 752 -17.32 3.30 23.63
N VAL A 753 -17.21 2.03 24.01
CA VAL A 753 -15.95 1.40 24.40
C VAL A 753 -15.77 0.02 23.78
N LEU A 754 -14.53 -0.30 23.46
CA LEU A 754 -14.06 -1.63 23.07
C LEU A 754 -13.22 -2.26 24.20
N PRO A 755 -13.14 -3.60 24.29
CA PRO A 755 -12.56 -4.29 25.46
C PRO A 755 -11.08 -4.03 25.72
N HIS A 756 -10.35 -3.48 24.75
CA HIS A 756 -8.90 -3.20 24.80
C HIS A 756 -8.57 -1.72 25.02
N GLY A 757 -9.56 -0.87 25.27
CA GLY A 757 -9.38 0.52 25.72
C GLY A 757 -9.70 1.60 24.69
N MET A 758 -9.84 1.25 23.40
CA MET A 758 -10.40 2.17 22.40
C MET A 758 -11.79 2.65 22.84
N ASN A 759 -12.05 3.95 22.68
CA ASN A 759 -13.29 4.58 23.09
C ASN A 759 -13.65 5.76 22.19
N TYR A 760 -14.95 6.01 22.04
CA TYR A 760 -15.55 6.97 21.11
C TYR A 760 -16.74 7.67 21.78
N ARG A 761 -17.19 8.81 21.24
CA ARG A 761 -18.35 9.59 21.73
C ARG A 761 -19.58 9.44 20.83
N ILE A 762 -19.37 9.31 19.53
CA ILE A 762 -20.43 9.23 18.51
C ILE A 762 -20.28 7.94 17.71
N LEU A 763 -21.39 7.23 17.51
CA LEU A 763 -21.53 6.21 16.48
C LEU A 763 -22.20 6.82 15.24
N VAL A 764 -21.49 6.86 14.12
CA VAL A 764 -22.07 7.18 12.82
C VAL A 764 -22.51 5.88 12.15
N VAL A 765 -23.73 5.84 11.64
CA VAL A 765 -24.24 4.77 10.78
C VAL A 765 -24.60 5.38 9.44
N ASP A 766 -23.75 5.18 8.45
CA ASP A 766 -23.86 5.83 7.14
C ASP A 766 -23.79 4.79 6.01
N PRO A 767 -24.91 4.08 5.77
CA PRO A 767 -24.95 2.97 4.83
C PRO A 767 -24.53 3.36 3.41
N LEU A 768 -23.79 2.48 2.74
CA LEU A 768 -23.54 2.63 1.30
C LEU A 768 -24.85 2.49 0.50
N ARG A 769 -24.94 3.16 -0.65
CA ARG A 769 -26.16 3.14 -1.47
C ARG A 769 -26.35 1.75 -2.09
N ASP A 770 -27.55 1.20 -1.88
CA ASP A 770 -28.03 -0.07 -2.45
C ASP A 770 -27.26 -1.34 -2.00
N GLU A 771 -26.30 -1.21 -1.07
CA GLU A 771 -25.69 -2.34 -0.35
C GLU A 771 -26.65 -2.88 0.73
N PRO A 772 -26.63 -4.20 1.01
CA PRO A 772 -27.38 -4.80 2.11
C PRO A 772 -26.77 -4.43 3.47
N ILE A 773 -27.57 -4.46 4.54
CA ILE A 773 -27.07 -4.43 5.91
C ILE A 773 -27.80 -5.49 6.75
N PRO A 774 -27.07 -6.28 7.57
CA PRO A 774 -27.66 -7.22 8.52
C PRO A 774 -28.55 -6.52 9.55
N ALA A 775 -29.76 -7.03 9.78
CA ALA A 775 -30.69 -6.49 10.77
C ALA A 775 -30.07 -6.41 12.18
N GLU A 776 -29.29 -7.41 12.58
CA GLU A 776 -28.60 -7.48 13.88
C GLU A 776 -27.65 -6.30 14.14
N ALA A 777 -27.05 -5.70 13.10
CA ALA A 777 -26.26 -4.48 13.24
C ALA A 777 -27.15 -3.27 13.60
N LEU A 778 -28.34 -3.16 13.01
CA LEU A 778 -29.30 -2.10 13.34
C LEU A 778 -29.99 -2.31 14.69
N GLU A 779 -30.22 -3.57 15.10
CA GLU A 779 -30.64 -3.91 16.47
C GLU A 779 -29.61 -3.43 17.49
N LYS A 780 -28.31 -3.67 17.23
CA LYS A 780 -27.23 -3.20 18.10
C LYS A 780 -27.15 -1.67 18.16
N VAL A 781 -27.30 -0.99 17.03
CA VAL A 781 -27.36 0.49 16.98
C VAL A 781 -28.50 1.02 17.86
N TRP A 782 -29.67 0.37 17.83
CA TRP A 782 -30.80 0.71 18.70
C TRP A 782 -30.50 0.46 20.18
N GLU A 783 -29.95 -0.71 20.53
CA GLU A 783 -29.52 -1.06 21.90
C GLU A 783 -28.56 0.00 22.48
N LEU A 784 -27.53 0.39 21.71
CA LEU A 784 -26.55 1.40 22.11
C LEU A 784 -27.19 2.77 22.30
N ALA A 785 -28.11 3.18 21.41
CA ALA A 785 -28.87 4.41 21.55
C ALA A 785 -29.72 4.41 22.82
N GLU A 786 -30.48 3.33 23.09
CA GLU A 786 -31.30 3.22 24.32
C GLU A 786 -30.44 3.25 25.59
N ALA A 787 -29.26 2.63 25.57
CA ALA A 787 -28.32 2.61 26.68
C ALA A 787 -27.74 4.01 27.02
N GLY A 788 -27.63 4.89 26.02
CA GLY A 788 -27.17 6.28 26.21
C GLY A 788 -26.33 6.87 25.08
N ALA A 789 -26.00 6.10 24.03
CA ALA A 789 -25.10 6.57 22.98
C ALA A 789 -25.70 7.71 22.13
N VAL A 790 -24.80 8.52 21.55
CA VAL A 790 -25.13 9.44 20.47
C VAL A 790 -24.92 8.73 19.14
N VAL A 791 -26.00 8.61 18.37
CA VAL A 791 -26.01 7.99 17.04
C VAL A 791 -26.31 9.06 15.98
N VAL A 792 -25.58 9.04 14.87
CA VAL A 792 -25.83 9.92 13.71
C VAL A 792 -26.09 9.04 12.49
N LEU A 793 -27.25 9.23 11.85
CA LEU A 793 -27.69 8.42 10.70
C LEU A 793 -27.49 9.16 9.38
N GLY A 794 -26.87 8.48 8.41
CA GLY A 794 -26.75 8.90 7.02
C GLY A 794 -28.10 8.98 6.29
N GLU A 795 -28.10 9.55 5.08
CA GLU A 795 -29.33 9.70 4.28
C GLU A 795 -29.76 8.40 3.58
N ASN A 796 -28.83 7.47 3.35
CA ASN A 796 -29.15 6.17 2.78
C ASN A 796 -29.82 5.27 3.83
N VAL A 797 -30.95 4.68 3.47
CA VAL A 797 -31.69 3.71 4.30
C VAL A 797 -31.49 2.32 3.70
N PRO A 798 -31.01 1.31 4.46
CA PRO A 798 -30.89 -0.06 3.99
C PRO A 798 -32.26 -0.64 3.61
N LYS A 799 -32.31 -1.43 2.54
CA LYS A 799 -33.58 -1.96 1.99
C LYS A 799 -33.75 -3.47 2.20
N ARG A 800 -32.65 -4.19 2.40
CA ARG A 800 -32.60 -5.65 2.52
C ARG A 800 -31.41 -6.12 3.36
N ASN A 801 -31.54 -7.34 3.88
CA ASN A 801 -30.45 -8.10 4.48
C ASN A 801 -29.55 -8.71 3.40
N PRO A 802 -28.32 -9.11 3.77
CA PRO A 802 -27.51 -10.02 2.96
C PRO A 802 -28.13 -11.43 2.97
N GLY A 803 -28.01 -12.13 1.84
CA GLY A 803 -28.34 -13.55 1.72
C GLY A 803 -29.81 -13.91 1.46
N LEU A 804 -30.04 -15.21 1.24
CA LEU A 804 -31.28 -15.81 0.78
C LEU A 804 -32.14 -16.44 1.91
N SER A 805 -31.55 -16.75 3.05
CA SER A 805 -32.26 -17.44 4.13
C SER A 805 -33.32 -16.56 4.79
N ASN A 806 -34.56 -17.06 4.84
CA ASN A 806 -35.71 -16.42 5.49
C ASN A 806 -35.96 -14.96 5.06
N ILE A 807 -35.73 -14.64 3.77
CA ILE A 807 -35.78 -13.24 3.26
C ILE A 807 -37.01 -12.45 3.71
N SER A 808 -38.20 -13.03 3.65
CA SER A 808 -39.45 -12.32 3.97
C SER A 808 -39.54 -11.91 5.44
N GLU A 809 -39.00 -12.72 6.36
CA GLU A 809 -38.99 -12.41 7.79
C GLU A 809 -37.86 -11.43 8.13
N ARG A 810 -36.65 -11.67 7.60
CA ARG A 810 -35.47 -10.82 7.86
C ARG A 810 -35.65 -9.41 7.27
N ASP A 811 -36.15 -9.29 6.05
CA ASP A 811 -36.36 -7.98 5.41
C ASP A 811 -37.55 -7.23 6.04
N ALA A 812 -38.56 -7.93 6.57
CA ALA A 812 -39.60 -7.31 7.38
C ALA A 812 -39.05 -6.80 8.74
N ALA A 813 -38.16 -7.54 9.39
CA ALA A 813 -37.48 -7.09 10.60
C ALA A 813 -36.60 -5.86 10.33
N LEU A 814 -35.82 -5.86 9.23
CA LEU A 814 -35.03 -4.72 8.79
C LEU A 814 -35.89 -3.50 8.44
N ALA A 815 -37.04 -3.70 7.78
CA ALA A 815 -37.99 -2.62 7.50
C ALA A 815 -38.52 -1.99 8.80
N ALA A 816 -38.87 -2.80 9.80
CA ALA A 816 -39.31 -2.31 11.11
C ALA A 816 -38.18 -1.58 11.89
N LEU A 817 -36.92 -2.03 11.77
CA LEU A 817 -35.76 -1.37 12.38
C LEU A 817 -35.41 -0.06 11.69
N THR A 818 -35.46 -0.01 10.36
CA THR A 818 -35.21 1.20 9.60
C THR A 818 -36.32 2.24 9.79
N GLU A 819 -37.59 1.82 9.92
CA GLU A 819 -38.68 2.72 10.32
C GLU A 819 -38.45 3.30 11.73
N LYS A 820 -38.02 2.50 12.72
CA LYS A 820 -37.67 3.00 14.06
C LYS A 820 -36.47 3.97 14.04
N LEU A 821 -35.41 3.61 13.33
CA LEU A 821 -34.15 4.35 13.32
C LEU A 821 -34.25 5.64 12.50
N TRP A 822 -34.76 5.61 11.26
CA TRP A 822 -34.87 6.80 10.40
C TRP A 822 -36.20 7.57 10.57
N GLY A 823 -37.29 6.88 10.97
CA GLY A 823 -38.62 7.49 11.14
C GLY A 823 -39.20 8.04 9.84
N ASP A 824 -40.14 8.98 9.98
CA ASP A 824 -40.61 9.82 8.87
C ASP A 824 -39.54 10.84 8.39
N GLY A 825 -38.39 10.88 9.06
CA GLY A 825 -37.29 11.79 8.80
C GLY A 825 -37.62 13.27 9.00
N THR A 826 -38.64 13.63 9.80
CA THR A 826 -38.99 15.03 10.11
C THR A 826 -38.20 15.56 11.32
N ALA A 827 -38.01 14.74 12.35
CA ALA A 827 -37.24 15.09 13.54
C ALA A 827 -35.72 14.96 13.31
N ARG A 828 -35.01 16.10 13.31
CA ARG A 828 -33.53 16.16 13.17
C ARG A 828 -32.78 15.49 14.32
N CYS A 829 -33.36 15.49 15.52
CA CYS A 829 -32.87 14.79 16.69
C CYS A 829 -34.07 14.14 17.40
N ALA A 830 -33.92 12.90 17.85
CA ALA A 830 -34.89 12.22 18.71
C ALA A 830 -34.16 11.59 19.91
N SER A 831 -34.74 11.71 21.10
CA SER A 831 -34.28 10.97 22.29
C SER A 831 -34.75 9.52 22.21
N VAL A 832 -33.85 8.58 22.48
CA VAL A 832 -34.11 7.13 22.46
C VAL A 832 -33.50 6.54 23.71
N GLY A 833 -34.34 5.99 24.61
CA GLY A 833 -33.91 5.63 25.97
C GLY A 833 -33.19 6.78 26.67
N LYS A 834 -31.91 6.60 27.01
CA LYS A 834 -31.03 7.64 27.57
C LYS A 834 -30.26 8.44 26.50
N GLY A 835 -30.15 7.94 25.27
CA GLY A 835 -29.33 8.48 24.20
C GLY A 835 -30.10 9.35 23.20
N ARG A 836 -29.45 9.63 22.07
CA ARG A 836 -29.97 10.50 21.00
C ARG A 836 -29.64 9.96 19.62
N ILE A 837 -30.60 10.08 18.70
CA ILE A 837 -30.42 9.77 17.27
C ILE A 837 -30.58 11.06 16.45
N TYR A 838 -29.53 11.44 15.73
CA TYR A 838 -29.48 12.56 14.80
C TYR A 838 -29.70 12.10 13.36
N ARG A 839 -30.42 12.92 12.58
CA ARG A 839 -30.82 12.66 11.19
C ARG A 839 -30.76 13.95 10.38
N LYS A 840 -30.36 13.90 9.10
CA LYS A 840 -30.36 15.06 8.18
C LYS A 840 -29.72 16.32 8.81
N THR A 841 -28.63 16.10 9.55
CA THR A 841 -27.93 17.09 10.38
C THR A 841 -26.44 16.93 10.06
N LEU A 842 -25.73 18.03 9.83
CA LEU A 842 -24.31 17.98 9.47
C LEU A 842 -23.47 17.56 10.67
N MET A 843 -22.35 16.87 10.43
CA MET A 843 -21.51 16.39 11.53
C MET A 843 -20.98 17.53 12.42
N GLU A 844 -20.68 18.69 11.83
CA GLU A 844 -20.31 19.92 12.56
C GLU A 844 -21.41 20.40 13.53
N ASP A 845 -22.69 20.34 13.11
CA ASP A 845 -23.83 20.70 13.96
C ASP A 845 -23.99 19.70 15.13
N VAL A 846 -23.80 18.40 14.89
CA VAL A 846 -23.87 17.37 15.94
C VAL A 846 -22.75 17.59 16.95
N LEU A 847 -21.50 17.74 16.49
CA LEU A 847 -20.34 18.00 17.36
C LEU A 847 -20.54 19.25 18.22
N ALA A 848 -21.09 20.33 17.64
CA ALA A 848 -21.42 21.55 18.38
C ALA A 848 -22.54 21.36 19.41
N MET A 849 -23.64 20.66 19.06
CA MET A 849 -24.75 20.37 19.98
C MET A 849 -24.33 19.46 21.14
N GLU A 850 -23.48 18.48 20.87
CA GLU A 850 -22.90 17.56 21.87
C GLU A 850 -21.70 18.18 22.62
N LYS A 851 -21.29 19.40 22.26
CA LYS A 851 -20.16 20.14 22.86
C LYS A 851 -18.82 19.40 22.77
N ILE A 852 -18.63 18.63 21.70
CA ILE A 852 -17.40 17.90 21.42
C ILE A 852 -16.47 18.81 20.64
N LEU A 853 -15.62 19.55 21.36
CA LEU A 853 -14.55 20.38 20.77
C LEU A 853 -13.59 19.52 19.93
N ALA A 854 -12.95 20.13 18.93
CA ALA A 854 -11.91 19.46 18.15
C ALA A 854 -10.74 19.04 19.04
N ASP A 855 -10.17 17.88 18.73
CA ASP A 855 -9.01 17.33 19.42
C ASP A 855 -7.73 18.10 19.10
N PHE A 856 -7.67 18.65 17.88
CA PHE A 856 -6.60 19.50 17.36
C PHE A 856 -7.18 20.54 16.38
N GLU A 857 -6.71 21.77 16.45
CA GLU A 857 -7.10 22.86 15.54
C GLU A 857 -5.86 23.66 15.08
N SER A 858 -5.84 24.04 13.81
CA SER A 858 -4.81 24.92 13.22
C SER A 858 -5.38 25.59 11.96
N GLU A 859 -5.04 26.87 11.73
CA GLU A 859 -5.32 27.54 10.45
C GLU A 859 -4.26 27.19 9.38
N ASP A 860 -3.10 26.67 9.81
CA ASP A 860 -1.98 26.27 8.97
C ASP A 860 -2.14 24.83 8.45
N ASP A 861 -1.39 24.46 7.40
CA ASP A 861 -1.42 23.10 6.83
C ASP A 861 -0.58 22.13 7.68
N VAL A 862 -1.06 21.85 8.89
CA VAL A 862 -0.48 20.92 9.86
C VAL A 862 -1.37 19.68 9.96
N ARG A 863 -0.75 18.50 9.97
CA ARG A 863 -1.42 17.23 10.21
C ARG A 863 -0.99 16.65 11.56
N PHE A 864 -1.87 15.87 12.19
CA PHE A 864 -1.64 15.30 13.52
C PHE A 864 -2.13 13.87 13.69
N ILE A 865 -1.56 13.16 14.67
CA ILE A 865 -2.15 12.00 15.36
C ILE A 865 -2.02 12.21 16.88
N HIS A 866 -2.99 11.72 17.64
CA HIS A 866 -3.03 11.81 19.10
C HIS A 866 -3.10 10.40 19.72
N LEU A 867 -2.20 10.12 20.66
CA LEU A 867 -2.21 8.94 21.52
C LEU A 867 -2.24 9.36 23.00
N ARG A 868 -2.90 8.58 23.86
CA ARG A 868 -2.99 8.86 25.29
C ARG A 868 -2.82 7.63 26.18
N ASP A 869 -2.23 7.83 27.35
CA ASP A 869 -2.21 6.87 28.46
C ASP A 869 -2.51 7.58 29.79
N ASP A 870 -2.36 6.90 30.92
CA ASP A 870 -2.66 7.46 32.26
C ASP A 870 -1.72 8.60 32.68
N GLU A 871 -0.60 8.80 31.99
CA GLU A 871 0.43 9.76 32.37
C GLU A 871 0.55 10.93 31.38
N TYR A 872 0.28 10.70 30.09
CA TYR A 872 0.46 11.69 29.04
C TYR A 872 -0.64 11.66 27.97
N ASP A 873 -0.95 12.84 27.43
CA ASP A 873 -1.51 12.99 26.09
C ASP A 873 -0.35 13.38 25.14
N ARG A 874 -0.25 12.75 23.96
CA ARG A 874 0.88 12.89 23.01
C ARG A 874 0.36 13.14 21.60
N TYR A 875 0.72 14.29 21.03
CA TYR A 875 0.43 14.63 19.65
C TYR A 875 1.70 14.55 18.82
N PHE A 876 1.71 13.76 17.75
CA PHE A 876 2.73 13.88 16.71
C PHE A 876 2.17 14.78 15.61
N ILE A 877 2.89 15.86 15.28
CA ILE A 877 2.49 16.82 14.24
C ILE A 877 3.54 16.92 13.14
N ALA A 878 3.11 17.19 11.91
CA ALA A 878 3.99 17.48 10.77
C ALA A 878 3.46 18.65 9.94
N GLY A 879 4.37 19.51 9.46
CA GLY A 879 4.05 20.77 8.79
C GLY A 879 5.30 21.55 8.36
N SER A 880 5.21 22.86 8.21
CA SER A 880 6.34 23.75 7.88
C SER A 880 6.05 25.21 8.23
N GLY A 881 7.08 25.95 8.65
CA GLY A 881 6.99 27.36 9.05
C GLY A 881 6.58 27.54 10.51
N THR A 882 6.36 28.79 10.92
CA THR A 882 5.70 29.11 12.18
C THR A 882 4.22 28.76 12.09
N VAL A 883 3.74 27.83 12.91
CA VAL A 883 2.36 27.34 12.91
C VAL A 883 1.69 27.51 14.27
N SER A 884 0.40 27.85 14.27
CA SER A 884 -0.41 27.97 15.50
C SER A 884 -1.28 26.72 15.68
N CYS A 885 -1.13 26.03 16.80
CA CYS A 885 -1.78 24.75 17.08
C CYS A 885 -2.54 24.77 18.41
N VAL A 886 -3.82 24.44 18.38
CA VAL A 886 -4.69 24.31 19.57
C VAL A 886 -4.93 22.83 19.85
N PHE A 887 -4.62 22.38 21.06
CA PHE A 887 -4.68 20.98 21.49
C PHE A 887 -5.73 20.80 22.58
N ARG A 888 -6.56 19.76 22.47
CA ARG A 888 -7.53 19.37 23.50
C ARG A 888 -6.89 18.56 24.64
N ALA A 889 -5.77 19.07 25.15
CA ALA A 889 -5.02 18.54 26.27
C ALA A 889 -4.65 19.64 27.27
N SER A 890 -4.33 19.20 28.48
CA SER A 890 -4.06 20.05 29.65
C SER A 890 -2.78 19.60 30.35
N GLY A 891 -2.14 20.50 31.09
CA GLY A 891 -0.81 20.31 31.65
C GLY A 891 0.20 21.27 31.00
N ARG A 892 1.48 21.18 31.38
CA ARG A 892 2.54 22.06 30.88
C ARG A 892 3.21 21.42 29.65
N PRO A 893 2.95 21.89 28.41
CA PRO A 893 3.47 21.23 27.22
C PRO A 893 5.00 21.26 27.14
N VAL A 894 5.54 20.21 26.53
CA VAL A 894 6.94 20.12 26.07
C VAL A 894 7.01 19.58 24.65
N ILE A 895 8.02 20.01 23.89
CA ILE A 895 8.28 19.56 22.52
C ILE A 895 9.44 18.57 22.49
N PHE A 896 9.29 17.47 21.76
CA PHE A 896 10.38 16.56 21.41
C PHE A 896 10.55 16.53 19.89
N ASP A 897 11.73 16.94 19.43
CA ASP A 897 12.14 16.82 18.04
C ASP A 897 12.90 15.49 17.83
N PRO A 898 12.31 14.50 17.14
CA PRO A 898 12.97 13.23 16.87
C PRO A 898 14.18 13.34 15.92
N VAL A 899 14.32 14.39 15.11
CA VAL A 899 15.53 14.65 14.30
C VAL A 899 16.68 15.10 15.19
N SER A 900 16.40 15.90 16.22
CA SER A 900 17.41 16.46 17.12
C SER A 900 18.08 15.44 18.05
N GLU A 901 19.31 15.73 18.48
CA GLU A 901 19.96 15.07 19.62
C GLU A 901 19.53 15.68 20.98
N LYS A 902 18.69 16.72 20.97
CA LYS A 902 18.19 17.38 22.17
C LYS A 902 17.09 16.55 22.86
N ASN A 903 17.00 16.72 24.17
CA ASN A 903 15.88 16.23 24.98
C ASN A 903 14.63 17.12 24.82
N PHE A 904 13.58 16.84 25.59
CA PHE A 904 12.36 17.65 25.67
C PHE A 904 12.65 19.14 25.90
N GLN A 905 12.08 19.99 25.04
CA GLN A 905 12.23 21.44 25.07
C GLN A 905 10.99 22.08 25.70
N PRO A 906 11.14 23.10 26.56
CA PRO A 906 10.04 23.96 26.96
C PRO A 906 9.43 24.69 25.75
N VAL A 907 8.16 25.06 25.86
CA VAL A 907 7.47 25.92 24.89
C VAL A 907 6.62 26.97 25.60
N ALA A 908 6.35 28.08 24.92
CA ALA A 908 5.33 29.05 25.34
C ALA A 908 3.95 28.54 24.96
N TYR A 909 2.95 28.75 25.82
CA TYR A 909 1.59 28.26 25.58
C TYR A 909 0.53 29.11 26.28
N ALA A 910 -0.61 29.29 25.64
CA ALA A 910 -1.75 30.01 26.19
C ALA A 910 -2.95 29.06 26.36
N LEU A 911 -3.84 29.36 27.31
CA LEU A 911 -5.13 28.68 27.40
C LEU A 911 -6.17 29.47 26.59
N THR A 912 -6.98 28.76 25.81
CA THR A 912 -8.15 29.31 25.13
C THR A 912 -9.32 29.48 26.10
N GLU A 913 -10.34 30.27 25.73
CA GLU A 913 -11.55 30.46 26.56
C GLU A 913 -12.31 29.14 26.83
N ASP A 914 -12.17 28.15 25.95
CA ASP A 914 -12.76 26.81 26.08
C ASP A 914 -11.87 25.81 26.85
N GLY A 915 -10.73 26.25 27.38
CA GLY A 915 -9.84 25.45 28.25
C GLY A 915 -8.85 24.53 27.52
N ARG A 916 -8.74 24.65 26.19
CA ARG A 916 -7.71 23.99 25.38
C ARG A 916 -6.38 24.75 25.44
N THR A 917 -5.30 24.12 24.98
CA THR A 917 -3.96 24.70 25.02
C THR A 917 -3.51 25.10 23.62
N CYS A 918 -3.23 26.39 23.41
CA CYS A 918 -2.64 26.94 22.18
C CYS A 918 -1.11 27.01 22.29
N VAL A 919 -0.40 26.57 21.26
CA VAL A 919 1.06 26.57 21.17
C VAL A 919 1.49 27.04 19.78
N THR A 920 2.35 28.06 19.72
CA THR A 920 3.03 28.49 18.50
C THR A 920 4.32 27.68 18.33
N ILE A 921 4.48 27.01 17.18
CA ILE A 921 5.56 26.05 16.94
C ILE A 921 6.30 26.42 15.66
N GLN A 922 7.63 26.52 15.73
CA GLN A 922 8.48 26.65 14.54
C GLN A 922 8.79 25.25 13.98
N LEU A 923 8.30 24.96 12.77
CA LEU A 923 8.65 23.75 12.04
C LEU A 923 9.60 24.08 10.87
N PRO A 924 10.72 23.35 10.71
CA PRO A 924 11.51 23.36 9.48
C PRO A 924 10.68 22.95 8.25
N VAL A 925 11.24 23.09 7.04
CA VAL A 925 10.62 22.53 5.82
C VAL A 925 10.49 21.01 5.96
N ASN A 926 9.27 20.49 5.82
CA ASN A 926 8.88 19.11 6.13
C ASN A 926 9.25 18.69 7.59
N GLY A 927 9.12 19.62 8.54
CA GLY A 927 9.38 19.42 9.96
C GLY A 927 8.28 18.62 10.66
N SER A 928 8.65 17.88 11.71
CA SER A 928 7.71 17.13 12.55
C SER A 928 8.23 17.02 13.97
N VAL A 929 7.32 17.07 14.95
CA VAL A 929 7.65 17.01 16.39
C VAL A 929 6.56 16.27 17.16
N PHE A 930 6.90 15.82 18.37
CA PHE A 930 5.91 15.41 19.37
C PHE A 930 5.66 16.57 20.34
N VAL A 931 4.39 16.91 20.56
CA VAL A 931 3.93 17.81 21.64
C VAL A 931 3.32 16.92 22.73
N ILE A 932 3.88 16.97 23.93
CA ILE A 932 3.54 16.07 25.03
C ILE A 932 3.01 16.87 26.22
N PHE A 933 1.90 16.39 26.80
CA PHE A 933 1.19 16.98 27.91
C PHE A 933 1.16 16.01 29.10
N PRO A 934 1.94 16.26 30.18
CA PRO A 934 1.91 15.44 31.39
C PRO A 934 0.63 15.68 32.21
N LYS A 935 -0.12 14.62 32.54
CA LYS A 935 -1.42 14.69 33.22
C LYS A 935 -1.35 15.01 34.72
N LYS A 936 -0.20 14.72 35.35
CA LYS A 936 0.01 14.90 36.80
C LYS A 936 0.68 16.23 37.15
N GLU A 937 1.12 17.01 36.17
CA GLU A 937 1.59 18.38 36.39
C GLU A 937 0.39 19.34 36.40
N SER A 938 -0.09 19.70 37.59
CA SER A 938 -0.99 20.84 37.75
C SER A 938 -0.34 22.09 37.15
N GLY A 939 -1.08 22.84 36.33
CA GLY A 939 -0.60 24.03 35.62
C GLY A 939 0.26 24.91 36.51
N ALA A 940 1.56 24.94 36.21
CA ALA A 940 2.55 25.56 37.07
C ALA A 940 2.45 27.09 37.05
N GLU A 941 3.25 27.64 37.97
CA GLU A 941 3.69 29.02 38.16
C GLU A 941 4.07 29.76 36.86
N LYS A 942 4.62 30.97 37.00
CA LYS A 942 4.82 31.92 35.90
C LYS A 942 5.45 31.27 34.66
N HIS A 943 4.87 31.56 33.49
CA HIS A 943 5.35 31.02 32.22
C HIS A 943 5.07 31.98 31.08
N PHE A 944 5.82 31.81 29.98
CA PHE A 944 5.58 32.56 28.76
C PHE A 944 4.36 31.98 28.02
N THR A 945 3.42 32.84 27.66
CA THR A 945 2.20 32.46 26.93
C THR A 945 2.34 32.60 25.42
N ASP A 946 3.22 33.49 24.96
CA ASP A 946 3.45 33.78 23.55
C ASP A 946 4.86 34.39 23.34
N ILE A 947 5.40 34.22 22.13
CA ILE A 947 6.68 34.78 21.69
C ILE A 947 6.45 35.50 20.37
N ARG A 948 6.45 36.83 20.42
CA ARG A 948 6.21 37.71 19.27
C ARG A 948 7.50 38.39 18.82
N GLU A 949 7.51 38.79 17.55
CA GLU A 949 8.59 39.54 16.89
C GLU A 949 9.93 38.77 16.75
N GLY A 950 10.77 39.21 15.79
CA GLY A 950 12.08 38.62 15.47
C GLY A 950 12.11 37.57 14.36
N GLY A 951 10.97 36.97 14.01
CA GLY A 951 10.78 36.11 12.82
C GLY A 951 11.37 34.70 12.93
N ASP A 952 11.14 33.87 11.90
CA ASP A 952 11.43 32.42 11.96
C ASP A 952 12.91 32.09 12.27
N ASP A 953 13.15 30.98 13.00
CA ASP A 953 14.47 30.46 13.40
C ASP A 953 15.40 31.46 14.13
N SER A 954 14.85 32.52 14.72
CA SER A 954 15.60 33.57 15.43
C SER A 954 15.88 33.25 16.89
N LEU A 955 14.97 32.52 17.56
CA LEU A 955 15.01 32.23 18.99
C LEU A 955 14.88 30.72 19.24
N GLU A 956 15.70 30.21 20.14
CA GLU A 956 15.78 28.79 20.51
C GLU A 956 15.70 28.64 22.04
N TRP A 957 14.94 27.66 22.52
CA TRP A 957 14.86 27.32 23.93
C TRP A 957 16.05 26.45 24.37
N LEU A 958 16.76 26.86 25.41
CA LEU A 958 17.82 26.06 26.05
C LEU A 958 17.36 25.36 27.33
N GLY A 959 16.32 25.89 27.99
CA GLY A 959 15.78 25.34 29.23
C GLY A 959 15.04 26.37 30.06
N ARG A 960 14.53 25.95 31.21
CA ARG A 960 13.86 26.81 32.21
C ARG A 960 14.07 26.32 33.63
N THR A 961 13.87 27.21 34.58
CA THR A 961 13.61 26.97 35.99
C THR A 961 12.17 27.40 36.30
N ASP A 962 11.81 27.53 37.58
CA ASP A 962 10.50 28.04 38.00
C ASP A 962 10.42 29.58 37.92
N ASP A 963 11.57 30.27 37.95
CA ASP A 963 11.68 31.75 37.90
C ASP A 963 12.23 32.30 36.57
N THR A 964 12.95 31.49 35.79
CA THR A 964 13.68 31.93 34.58
C THR A 964 13.54 30.98 33.40
N ALA A 965 13.64 31.51 32.18
CA ALA A 965 13.95 30.72 30.98
C ALA A 965 15.27 31.16 30.34
N LYS A 966 15.93 30.23 29.65
CA LYS A 966 17.16 30.46 28.90
C LYS A 966 16.91 30.31 27.41
N PHE A 967 17.32 31.33 26.66
CA PHE A 967 17.14 31.42 25.23
C PHE A 967 18.47 31.62 24.52
N ARG A 968 18.57 31.12 23.30
CA ARG A 968 19.65 31.40 22.35
C ARG A 968 19.08 32.14 21.14
N LEU A 969 19.73 33.24 20.77
CA LEU A 969 19.24 34.22 19.81
C LEU A 969 20.18 34.30 18.61
N TRP A 970 19.71 33.82 17.47
CA TRP A 970 20.48 33.58 16.23
C TRP A 970 20.43 34.72 15.22
N LYS A 971 19.50 35.68 15.38
CA LYS A 971 19.29 36.79 14.44
C LYS A 971 19.18 38.11 15.20
N ASN A 972 19.54 39.22 14.55
CA ASN A 972 19.31 40.56 15.08
C ASN A 972 17.81 40.86 15.05
N GLY A 973 17.24 41.25 16.19
CA GLY A 973 15.80 41.48 16.32
C GLY A 973 15.35 41.83 17.73
N CYS A 974 14.11 42.30 17.81
CA CYS A 974 13.36 42.44 19.06
C CYS A 974 12.46 41.21 19.22
N HIS A 975 12.39 40.67 20.44
CA HIS A 975 11.46 39.61 20.82
C HIS A 975 10.63 40.08 22.01
N VAL A 976 9.32 39.90 21.93
CA VAL A 976 8.35 40.23 22.98
C VAL A 976 7.81 38.92 23.54
N LEU A 977 8.23 38.56 24.75
CA LEU A 977 7.75 37.39 25.46
C LEU A 977 6.57 37.80 26.36
N ALA A 978 5.37 37.28 26.08
CA ALA A 978 4.20 37.50 26.92
C ALA A 978 4.23 36.55 28.12
N VAL A 979 3.87 37.02 29.31
CA VAL A 979 3.79 36.20 30.54
C VAL A 979 2.32 36.01 30.93
N ASN A 980 1.99 34.87 31.53
CA ASN A 980 0.64 34.56 32.02
C ASN A 980 0.11 35.49 33.13
N ASP A 981 0.94 36.38 33.70
CA ASP A 981 0.51 37.46 34.61
C ASP A 981 0.09 38.76 33.88
N GLY A 982 0.11 38.75 32.54
CA GLY A 982 -0.22 39.90 31.69
C GLY A 982 0.94 40.88 31.47
N THR A 983 2.12 40.62 32.04
CA THR A 983 3.31 41.42 31.76
C THR A 983 4.05 40.91 30.51
N GLU A 984 4.87 41.76 29.90
CA GLU A 984 5.73 41.39 28.76
C GLU A 984 7.22 41.53 29.15
N ARG A 985 8.09 40.76 28.50
CA ARG A 985 9.55 40.92 28.55
C ARG A 985 10.05 41.19 27.15
N VAL A 986 10.72 42.33 26.96
CA VAL A 986 11.33 42.70 25.68
C VAL A 986 12.80 42.32 25.71
N ILE A 987 13.24 41.51 24.76
CA ILE A 987 14.63 41.16 24.53
C ILE A 987 15.08 41.80 23.21
N GLU A 988 16.23 42.45 23.22
CA GLU A 988 16.90 42.86 21.98
C GLU A 988 18.12 41.95 21.74
N ALA A 989 18.09 41.19 20.65
CA ALA A 989 19.18 40.34 20.19
C ALA A 989 20.10 41.12 19.25
N ARG A 990 21.42 41.14 19.48
CA ARG A 990 22.38 41.74 18.53
C ARG A 990 23.57 40.80 18.26
N PRO A 991 23.34 39.54 17.84
CA PRO A 991 24.40 38.61 17.49
C PRO A 991 25.30 39.18 16.38
N PRO A 992 26.60 38.84 16.36
CA PRO A 992 27.51 39.20 15.29
C PRO A 992 27.00 38.75 13.91
N MET A 993 27.34 39.50 12.87
CA MET A 993 27.03 39.09 11.50
C MET A 993 27.62 37.71 11.20
N PRO A 994 26.90 36.82 10.49
CA PRO A 994 27.42 35.52 10.09
C PRO A 994 28.70 35.63 9.28
N LEU A 995 29.65 34.71 9.51
CA LEU A 995 30.85 34.58 8.71
C LEU A 995 30.56 33.65 7.52
N THR A 996 30.39 34.24 6.33
CA THR A 996 30.14 33.51 5.08
C THR A 996 31.40 32.80 4.56
N LEU A 997 31.26 31.54 4.17
CA LEU A 997 32.33 30.62 3.75
C LEU A 997 32.07 30.07 2.34
N ASN A 998 31.84 30.93 1.34
CA ASN A 998 31.43 30.49 -0.01
C ASN A 998 32.57 30.34 -1.04
N GLU A 999 33.77 30.75 -0.67
CA GLU A 999 34.94 30.87 -1.56
C GLU A 999 36.10 30.01 -1.02
N ASP A 1000 37.13 29.75 -1.81
CA ASP A 1000 38.37 29.03 -1.47
C ASP A 1000 38.17 27.76 -0.61
N TRP A 1001 37.64 26.70 -1.21
CA TRP A 1001 37.53 25.37 -0.59
C TRP A 1001 38.46 24.36 -1.27
N GLU A 1002 39.08 23.49 -0.49
CA GLU A 1002 39.78 22.30 -1.00
C GLU A 1002 38.83 21.10 -0.92
N LEU A 1003 38.54 20.48 -2.07
CA LEU A 1003 37.65 19.32 -2.17
C LEU A 1003 38.46 18.04 -2.43
N ARG A 1004 38.09 16.95 -1.76
CA ARG A 1004 38.62 15.61 -2.05
C ARG A 1004 37.46 14.67 -2.36
N PHE A 1005 37.41 14.21 -3.61
CA PHE A 1005 36.43 13.22 -4.07
C PHE A 1005 36.93 11.80 -3.81
N ASP A 1006 36.02 10.83 -3.70
CA ASP A 1006 36.36 9.41 -3.60
C ASP A 1006 36.82 8.86 -4.98
N PRO A 1007 38.11 8.49 -5.16
CA PRO A 1007 38.60 7.99 -6.44
C PRO A 1007 38.03 6.62 -6.80
N ASP A 1008 37.64 5.80 -5.81
CA ASP A 1008 37.05 4.47 -6.05
C ASP A 1008 35.62 4.57 -6.60
N ARG A 1009 35.02 5.77 -6.55
CA ARG A 1009 33.74 6.13 -7.20
C ARG A 1009 33.92 6.86 -8.54
N GLY A 1010 35.15 6.94 -9.04
CA GLY A 1010 35.49 7.64 -10.28
C GLY A 1010 35.67 9.15 -10.11
N GLY A 1011 35.94 9.64 -8.89
CA GLY A 1011 36.37 11.01 -8.65
C GLY A 1011 37.85 11.26 -9.01
N PRO A 1012 38.27 12.54 -9.12
CA PRO A 1012 39.68 12.89 -9.33
C PRO A 1012 40.60 12.42 -8.19
N ILE A 1013 41.84 12.08 -8.54
CA ILE A 1013 42.89 11.71 -7.57
C ILE A 1013 43.51 12.99 -7.00
N GLY A 1014 43.45 13.14 -5.67
CA GLY A 1014 44.02 14.28 -4.93
C GLY A 1014 42.98 15.34 -4.57
N SER A 1015 43.46 16.53 -4.17
CA SER A 1015 42.60 17.67 -3.85
C SER A 1015 42.31 18.51 -5.10
N VAL A 1016 41.10 19.05 -5.18
CA VAL A 1016 40.66 19.98 -6.22
C VAL A 1016 40.22 21.29 -5.56
N HIS A 1017 40.87 22.38 -5.96
CA HIS A 1017 40.55 23.72 -5.47
C HIS A 1017 39.26 24.26 -6.10
N PHE A 1018 38.29 24.64 -5.28
CA PHE A 1018 37.08 25.36 -5.68
C PHE A 1018 37.17 26.82 -5.19
N PRO A 1019 37.42 27.79 -6.09
CA PRO A 1019 37.46 29.20 -5.70
C PRO A 1019 36.07 29.73 -5.28
N LYS A 1020 35.00 29.02 -5.66
CA LYS A 1020 33.62 29.28 -5.24
C LYS A 1020 32.83 27.97 -5.18
N LEU A 1021 31.91 27.86 -4.22
CA LEU A 1021 30.92 26.79 -4.15
C LEU A 1021 30.01 26.79 -5.40
N VAL A 1022 29.89 25.61 -6.02
CA VAL A 1022 29.08 25.33 -7.21
C VAL A 1022 28.72 23.84 -7.21
N CYS A 1023 27.54 23.48 -7.71
CA CYS A 1023 27.10 22.08 -7.78
C CYS A 1023 28.02 21.26 -8.70
N TRP A 1024 28.31 20.01 -8.33
CA TRP A 1024 29.24 19.18 -9.09
C TRP A 1024 28.78 18.92 -10.52
N ASN A 1025 27.48 18.72 -10.75
CA ASN A 1025 26.86 18.50 -12.05
C ASN A 1025 26.98 19.68 -13.05
N GLU A 1026 27.37 20.87 -12.56
CA GLU A 1026 27.61 22.07 -13.37
C GLU A 1026 29.10 22.21 -13.78
N ARG A 1027 29.98 21.36 -13.26
CA ARG A 1027 31.41 21.33 -13.60
C ARG A 1027 31.65 20.79 -15.01
N SER A 1028 32.77 21.20 -15.60
CA SER A 1028 33.19 20.74 -16.94
C SER A 1028 33.95 19.41 -16.89
N GLU A 1029 34.62 19.14 -15.76
CA GLU A 1029 35.43 17.96 -15.48
C GLU A 1029 34.54 16.72 -15.34
N PRO A 1030 34.57 15.73 -16.26
CA PRO A 1030 33.64 14.60 -16.25
C PRO A 1030 33.64 13.77 -14.94
N GLU A 1031 34.81 13.62 -14.33
CA GLU A 1031 35.05 12.94 -13.05
C GLU A 1031 34.39 13.64 -11.84
N ILE A 1032 34.09 14.93 -11.96
CA ILE A 1032 33.30 15.69 -10.96
C ILE A 1032 31.84 15.78 -11.41
N ARG A 1033 31.61 16.09 -12.70
CA ARG A 1033 30.28 16.31 -13.29
C ARG A 1033 29.34 15.12 -13.11
N TYR A 1034 29.86 13.92 -13.31
CA TYR A 1034 29.15 12.66 -13.18
C TYR A 1034 29.49 11.92 -11.87
N PHE A 1035 29.98 12.63 -10.85
CA PHE A 1035 30.37 12.02 -9.59
C PHE A 1035 29.14 11.51 -8.80
N SER A 1036 29.29 10.36 -8.14
CA SER A 1036 28.32 9.88 -7.16
C SER A 1036 29.00 9.15 -6.01
N GLY A 1037 28.83 9.66 -4.79
CA GLY A 1037 29.56 9.24 -3.60
C GLY A 1037 29.76 10.41 -2.65
N THR A 1038 30.78 10.30 -1.80
CA THR A 1038 31.15 11.33 -0.82
C THR A 1038 32.28 12.21 -1.34
N CYS A 1039 32.20 13.51 -1.10
CA CYS A 1039 33.28 14.47 -1.31
C CYS A 1039 33.50 15.30 -0.05
N SER A 1040 34.74 15.30 0.44
CA SER A 1040 35.17 16.04 1.62
C SER A 1040 35.57 17.45 1.23
N TYR A 1041 34.81 18.44 1.67
CA TYR A 1041 35.16 19.85 1.61
C TYR A 1041 36.00 20.20 2.84
N SER A 1042 37.14 20.89 2.68
CA SER A 1042 37.91 21.44 3.80
C SER A 1042 38.22 22.92 3.61
N LYS A 1043 38.12 23.70 4.69
CA LYS A 1043 38.48 25.12 4.73
C LYS A 1043 39.02 25.51 6.10
N LYS A 1044 40.07 26.33 6.10
CA LYS A 1044 40.60 26.97 7.31
C LYS A 1044 39.95 28.34 7.51
N VAL A 1045 39.51 28.62 8.73
CA VAL A 1045 38.88 29.89 9.11
C VAL A 1045 39.53 30.44 10.38
N THR A 1046 39.88 31.73 10.39
CA THR A 1046 40.53 32.37 11.54
C THR A 1046 39.50 33.16 12.33
N LEU A 1047 39.28 32.79 13.60
CA LEU A 1047 38.34 33.43 14.50
C LEU A 1047 39.04 34.22 15.61
N LYS A 1048 38.48 35.36 16.00
CA LYS A 1048 38.92 36.10 17.20
C LYS A 1048 38.55 35.33 18.46
N ALA A 1049 39.23 35.62 19.56
CA ALA A 1049 38.97 34.96 20.85
C ALA A 1049 37.52 35.13 21.34
N GLU A 1050 36.87 36.26 21.03
CA GLU A 1050 35.46 36.51 21.41
C GLU A 1050 34.45 35.90 20.42
N GLU A 1051 34.85 35.60 19.20
CA GLU A 1051 34.01 34.89 18.21
C GLU A 1051 34.00 33.39 18.52
N ALA A 1052 35.17 32.80 18.82
CA ALA A 1052 35.31 31.38 19.13
C ALA A 1052 34.64 30.94 20.45
N LYS A 1053 34.43 31.86 21.40
CA LYS A 1053 33.73 31.58 22.67
C LYS A 1053 32.20 31.66 22.56
N ARG A 1054 31.66 32.26 21.50
CA ARG A 1054 30.21 32.46 21.36
C ARG A 1054 29.51 31.14 21.00
N PRO A 1055 28.24 30.98 21.39
CA PRO A 1055 27.36 29.99 20.79
C PRO A 1055 27.32 30.19 19.27
N ALA A 1056 27.43 29.10 18.51
CA ALA A 1056 27.61 29.16 17.07
C ALA A 1056 27.04 27.91 16.39
N ARG A 1057 26.51 28.06 15.17
CA ARG A 1057 26.10 26.96 14.29
C ARG A 1057 26.62 27.16 12.88
N LEU A 1058 26.89 26.07 12.18
CA LEU A 1058 27.17 26.09 10.75
C LEU A 1058 25.85 25.97 9.99
N SER A 1059 25.45 26.99 9.26
CA SER A 1059 24.41 26.87 8.23
C SER A 1059 25.06 26.38 6.94
N LEU A 1060 24.48 25.37 6.30
CA LEU A 1060 24.99 24.81 5.04
C LEU A 1060 24.32 25.38 3.79
N GLY A 1061 23.21 26.12 3.96
CA GLY A 1061 22.39 26.61 2.84
C GLY A 1061 21.79 25.48 2.02
N GLU A 1062 21.98 25.51 0.69
CA GLU A 1062 21.59 24.42 -0.19
C GLU A 1062 22.66 23.30 -0.25
N VAL A 1063 22.23 22.07 0.09
CA VAL A 1063 23.05 20.86 0.13
C VAL A 1063 22.35 19.74 -0.63
N TYR A 1064 23.09 18.96 -1.43
CA TYR A 1064 22.56 17.85 -2.21
C TYR A 1064 23.41 16.57 -1.99
N CYS A 1065 23.01 15.61 -1.15
CA CYS A 1065 21.72 15.45 -0.45
C CYS A 1065 21.84 15.22 1.06
N VAL A 1066 23.02 14.85 1.57
CA VAL A 1066 23.30 14.64 3.01
C VAL A 1066 24.72 15.14 3.30
N ALA A 1067 24.96 15.71 4.48
CA ALA A 1067 26.27 16.19 4.90
C ALA A 1067 26.64 15.73 6.32
N GLU A 1068 27.90 15.38 6.54
CA GLU A 1068 28.50 15.22 7.87
C GLU A 1068 29.51 16.36 8.10
N VAL A 1069 29.46 17.00 9.28
CA VAL A 1069 30.34 18.13 9.61
C VAL A 1069 31.32 17.74 10.71
N ARG A 1070 32.59 18.07 10.50
CA ARG A 1070 33.65 18.02 11.53
C ARG A 1070 34.32 19.39 11.66
N VAL A 1071 34.72 19.72 12.89
CA VAL A 1071 35.43 20.97 13.20
C VAL A 1071 36.63 20.63 14.07
N ASN A 1072 37.83 21.03 13.64
CA ASN A 1072 39.09 20.70 14.31
C ASN A 1072 39.31 19.18 14.50
N GLY A 1073 38.74 18.35 13.63
CA GLY A 1073 38.72 16.88 13.74
C GLY A 1073 37.64 16.30 14.65
N GLU A 1074 36.86 17.15 15.35
CA GLU A 1074 35.75 16.73 16.21
C GLU A 1074 34.42 16.68 15.43
N TYR A 1075 33.61 15.65 15.65
CA TYR A 1075 32.29 15.51 15.04
C TYR A 1075 31.31 16.60 15.52
N ALA A 1076 30.63 17.27 14.58
CA ALA A 1076 29.70 18.36 14.82
C ALA A 1076 28.25 18.07 14.36
N GLY A 1077 28.02 16.99 13.61
CA GLY A 1077 26.67 16.50 13.30
C GLY A 1077 26.52 15.81 11.95
N LEU A 1078 25.41 15.10 11.80
CA LEU A 1078 24.93 14.51 10.55
C LEU A 1078 23.63 15.22 10.14
N ILE A 1079 23.66 15.89 9.00
CA ILE A 1079 22.62 16.76 8.49
C ILE A 1079 22.03 16.09 7.24
N TRP A 1080 20.88 15.44 7.43
CA TRP A 1080 20.22 14.61 6.41
C TRP A 1080 18.82 15.13 6.03
N THR A 1081 18.34 16.18 6.70
CA THR A 1081 17.06 16.86 6.49
C THR A 1081 17.14 18.29 7.07
N ALA A 1082 16.10 19.09 6.88
CA ALA A 1082 16.01 20.44 7.45
C ALA A 1082 15.83 20.40 9.00
N PRO A 1083 16.37 21.38 9.76
CA PRO A 1083 17.15 22.53 9.28
C PRO A 1083 18.57 22.12 8.89
N TRP A 1084 19.10 22.71 7.82
CA TRP A 1084 20.41 22.35 7.26
C TRP A 1084 21.57 22.97 8.05
N THR A 1085 21.64 22.65 9.36
CA THR A 1085 22.55 23.27 10.33
C THR A 1085 23.28 22.27 11.23
N ALA A 1086 24.50 22.61 11.66
CA ALA A 1086 25.32 21.85 12.61
C ALA A 1086 25.66 22.68 13.86
N GLU A 1087 25.66 22.06 15.05
CA GLU A 1087 26.01 22.74 16.31
C GLU A 1087 27.54 22.86 16.45
N LEU A 1088 28.04 24.09 16.60
CA LEU A 1088 29.47 24.40 16.75
C LEU A 1088 29.85 24.93 18.14
N THR A 1089 28.86 25.20 19.01
CA THR A 1089 29.09 25.75 20.34
C THR A 1089 30.08 24.88 21.13
N GLY A 1090 31.18 25.48 21.56
CA GLY A 1090 32.27 24.80 22.29
C GLY A 1090 33.30 24.06 21.41
N LYS A 1091 33.08 23.89 20.10
CA LYS A 1091 34.00 23.20 19.15
C LYS A 1091 34.98 24.14 18.45
N LEU A 1092 34.72 25.45 18.52
CA LEU A 1092 35.55 26.51 17.95
C LEU A 1092 36.65 26.96 18.94
N LYS A 1093 37.83 27.31 18.42
CA LYS A 1093 38.96 27.83 19.20
C LYS A 1093 39.46 29.18 18.65
N PRO A 1094 40.09 30.04 19.46
CA PRO A 1094 40.73 31.26 18.98
C PRO A 1094 41.82 30.94 17.94
N GLY A 1095 41.93 31.75 16.89
CA GLY A 1095 42.85 31.53 15.78
C GLY A 1095 42.29 30.59 14.71
N GLU A 1096 43.15 29.78 14.10
CA GLU A 1096 42.80 28.91 12.98
C GLU A 1096 41.93 27.72 13.42
N ASN A 1097 40.78 27.56 12.77
CA ASN A 1097 39.89 26.41 12.86
C ASN A 1097 39.85 25.69 11.51
N LEU A 1098 39.87 24.37 11.52
CA LEU A 1098 39.61 23.56 10.33
C LEU A 1098 38.13 23.18 10.31
N ILE A 1099 37.41 23.55 9.25
CA ILE A 1099 36.03 23.12 8.97
C ILE A 1099 36.07 22.07 7.88
N GLU A 1100 35.47 20.91 8.13
CA GLU A 1100 35.36 19.80 7.19
C GLU A 1100 33.89 19.42 7.01
N ILE A 1101 33.47 19.21 5.76
CA ILE A 1101 32.09 18.86 5.41
C ILE A 1101 32.12 17.73 4.37
N ASP A 1102 31.74 16.52 4.78
CA ASP A 1102 31.61 15.37 3.89
C ASP A 1102 30.20 15.37 3.29
N VAL A 1103 30.06 15.79 2.03
CA VAL A 1103 28.77 15.83 1.33
C VAL A 1103 28.61 14.60 0.45
N THR A 1104 27.42 14.00 0.48
CA THR A 1104 27.08 12.78 -0.25
C THR A 1104 25.79 12.94 -1.04
N ASN A 1105 25.82 12.61 -2.34
CA ASN A 1105 24.66 12.64 -3.26
C ASN A 1105 24.12 11.22 -3.51
N THR A 1106 23.28 11.04 -4.54
CA THR A 1106 22.78 9.73 -5.00
C THR A 1106 23.54 9.21 -6.22
N TRP A 1107 23.38 7.92 -6.55
CA TRP A 1107 24.03 7.26 -7.71
C TRP A 1107 23.65 7.79 -9.09
N VAL A 1108 22.59 8.59 -9.18
CA VAL A 1108 21.96 8.99 -10.45
C VAL A 1108 22.95 9.60 -11.44
N ASN A 1109 23.81 10.52 -10.99
CA ASN A 1109 24.73 11.23 -11.88
C ASN A 1109 25.80 10.30 -12.48
N ARG A 1110 26.31 9.34 -11.71
CA ARG A 1110 27.27 8.32 -12.20
C ARG A 1110 26.60 7.34 -13.16
N LEU A 1111 25.35 6.93 -12.89
CA LEU A 1111 24.58 6.07 -13.80
C LEU A 1111 24.28 6.77 -15.14
N ILE A 1112 23.89 8.04 -15.12
CA ILE A 1112 23.73 8.87 -16.35
C ILE A 1112 25.05 8.98 -17.11
N GLY A 1113 26.15 9.27 -16.41
CA GLY A 1113 27.49 9.35 -17.03
C GLY A 1113 27.95 8.03 -17.64
N ASP A 1114 27.67 6.91 -16.97
CA ASP A 1114 28.04 5.56 -17.43
C ASP A 1114 27.15 5.04 -18.56
N ALA A 1115 25.92 5.52 -18.70
CA ALA A 1115 25.05 5.20 -19.81
C ALA A 1115 25.65 5.62 -21.17
N ALA A 1116 26.53 6.63 -21.19
CA ALA A 1116 27.28 7.07 -22.37
C ALA A 1116 28.49 6.17 -22.71
N LEU A 1117 28.89 5.27 -21.81
CA LEU A 1117 30.13 4.50 -21.90
C LEU A 1117 29.89 3.03 -22.31
N PRO A 1118 30.84 2.41 -23.04
CA PRO A 1118 30.93 0.95 -23.17
C PRO A 1118 30.96 0.27 -21.80
N LYS A 1119 30.37 -0.93 -21.70
CA LYS A 1119 30.15 -1.63 -20.42
C LYS A 1119 31.44 -1.81 -19.61
N GLU A 1120 32.56 -2.03 -20.30
CA GLU A 1120 33.90 -2.28 -19.76
C GLU A 1120 34.55 -1.01 -19.17
N LYS A 1121 34.00 0.18 -19.49
CA LYS A 1121 34.47 1.49 -19.03
C LYS A 1121 33.55 2.13 -17.98
N ARG A 1122 32.46 1.46 -17.60
CA ARG A 1122 31.52 1.95 -16.58
C ARG A 1122 32.13 1.76 -15.19
N VAL A 1123 31.97 2.75 -14.33
CA VAL A 1123 32.31 2.66 -12.90
C VAL A 1123 31.27 1.79 -12.20
N SER A 1124 30.00 1.99 -12.56
CA SER A 1124 28.86 1.26 -12.05
C SER A 1124 28.68 -0.12 -12.68
N LYS A 1125 28.34 -1.09 -11.83
CA LYS A 1125 27.93 -2.45 -12.18
C LYS A 1125 26.62 -2.74 -11.45
N THR A 1126 25.54 -2.88 -12.22
CA THR A 1126 24.18 -3.06 -11.71
C THR A 1126 23.27 -3.67 -12.79
N ASN A 1127 22.18 -4.30 -12.37
CA ASN A 1127 21.07 -4.72 -13.20
C ASN A 1127 20.11 -3.57 -13.58
N VAL A 1128 20.22 -2.41 -12.91
CA VAL A 1128 19.47 -1.21 -13.23
C VAL A 1128 20.03 -0.56 -14.51
N TYR A 1129 19.49 -0.93 -15.67
CA TYR A 1129 19.85 -0.34 -16.96
C TYR A 1129 18.64 -0.28 -17.90
N LEU A 1130 18.57 0.78 -18.70
CA LEU A 1130 17.45 1.00 -19.60
C LEU A 1130 17.64 0.23 -20.92
N LEU A 1131 16.71 -0.68 -21.21
CA LEU A 1131 16.63 -1.42 -22.49
C LEU A 1131 16.03 -0.51 -23.60
N PRO A 1132 16.65 -0.34 -24.78
CA PRO A 1132 16.18 0.65 -25.76
C PRO A 1132 14.79 0.43 -26.40
N GLU A 1133 14.11 -0.71 -26.21
CA GLU A 1133 12.91 -1.07 -27.00
C GLU A 1133 11.59 -1.21 -26.21
N LYS A 1134 10.52 -0.65 -26.79
CA LYS A 1134 9.07 -0.76 -26.45
C LYS A 1134 8.54 -0.10 -25.16
N ASN A 1135 7.34 0.49 -25.29
CA ASN A 1135 6.54 1.18 -24.27
C ASN A 1135 5.83 0.20 -23.32
N GLU A 1136 6.58 -0.47 -22.43
CA GLU A 1136 6.00 -1.26 -21.33
C GLU A 1136 6.74 -0.95 -20.02
N PHE A 1137 6.09 -1.26 -18.90
CA PHE A 1137 6.73 -1.25 -17.59
C PHE A 1137 7.99 -2.11 -17.61
N ARG A 1138 9.14 -1.50 -17.33
CA ARG A 1138 10.41 -2.22 -17.21
C ARG A 1138 10.78 -2.31 -15.75
N ALA A 1139 10.97 -3.53 -15.27
CA ALA A 1139 11.37 -3.86 -13.91
C ALA A 1139 12.77 -3.34 -13.50
N TRP A 1140 13.51 -2.70 -14.41
CA TRP A 1140 14.90 -2.28 -14.22
C TRP A 1140 15.12 -0.86 -14.75
N GLN A 1141 14.40 0.14 -14.21
CA GLN A 1141 14.44 1.52 -14.72
C GLN A 1141 15.76 2.23 -14.41
N GLY A 1142 16.73 2.06 -15.31
CA GLY A 1142 17.95 2.88 -15.35
C GLY A 1142 17.78 4.18 -16.14
N PHE A 1143 18.90 4.83 -16.43
CA PHE A 1143 18.96 6.17 -17.03
C PHE A 1143 19.55 6.16 -18.45
N PHE A 1144 19.20 7.16 -19.25
CA PHE A 1144 19.88 7.51 -20.50
C PHE A 1144 21.03 8.49 -20.27
N ALA A 1145 22.01 8.50 -21.18
CA ALA A 1145 23.07 9.51 -21.24
C ALA A 1145 22.56 10.95 -21.49
N SER A 1146 21.31 11.10 -21.92
CA SER A 1146 20.63 12.37 -22.18
C SER A 1146 19.77 12.88 -21.02
N ASP A 1147 19.61 12.09 -19.96
CA ASP A 1147 18.78 12.47 -18.82
C ASP A 1147 19.42 13.63 -18.03
N PRO A 1148 18.61 14.52 -17.43
CA PRO A 1148 19.14 15.65 -16.66
C PRO A 1148 19.91 15.15 -15.44
N LEU A 1149 21.14 15.64 -15.27
CA LEU A 1149 21.91 15.43 -14.05
C LEU A 1149 21.24 16.14 -12.88
N ARG A 1150 21.20 15.46 -11.74
CA ARG A 1150 20.66 16.01 -10.50
C ARG A 1150 21.67 16.99 -9.88
N PRO A 1151 21.20 18.07 -9.22
CA PRO A 1151 22.03 18.88 -8.34
C PRO A 1151 22.79 18.00 -7.33
N ALA A 1152 24.07 18.28 -7.13
CA ALA A 1152 24.95 17.48 -6.27
C ALA A 1152 26.01 18.34 -5.58
N GLY A 1153 26.30 18.05 -4.31
CA GLY A 1153 27.31 18.73 -3.52
C GLY A 1153 26.80 19.93 -2.71
N LEU A 1154 27.74 20.74 -2.25
CA LEU A 1154 27.50 21.94 -1.44
C LEU A 1154 27.39 23.17 -2.32
N LYS A 1155 26.21 23.77 -2.37
CA LYS A 1155 25.93 25.00 -3.13
C LYS A 1155 25.93 26.25 -2.23
N GLY A 1156 25.57 26.08 -0.96
CA GLY A 1156 25.59 27.16 0.02
C GLY A 1156 24.37 28.10 -0.06
N PRO A 1157 24.44 29.32 0.52
CA PRO A 1157 25.59 29.86 1.22
C PRO A 1157 25.93 29.07 2.50
N VAL A 1158 27.21 28.83 2.74
CA VAL A 1158 27.71 28.25 3.99
C VAL A 1158 28.08 29.40 4.93
N GLU A 1159 27.63 29.36 6.18
CA GLU A 1159 27.83 30.43 7.15
C GLU A 1159 28.08 29.90 8.55
N ILE A 1160 29.07 30.45 9.25
CA ILE A 1160 29.10 30.34 10.73
C ILE A 1160 28.20 31.45 11.27
N GLN A 1161 27.05 31.05 11.81
CA GLN A 1161 26.09 31.94 12.45
C GLN A 1161 26.38 31.95 13.95
N PHE A 1162 26.63 33.13 14.52
CA PHE A 1162 26.83 33.32 15.95
C PHE A 1162 25.50 33.64 16.64
N ALA A 1163 25.38 33.30 17.92
CA ALA A 1163 24.24 33.65 18.74
C ALA A 1163 24.64 34.37 20.02
N GLU A 1164 23.62 34.88 20.70
CA GLU A 1164 23.70 35.40 22.06
C GLU A 1164 22.81 34.55 22.96
N GLU A 1165 23.27 34.22 24.16
CA GLU A 1165 22.48 33.52 25.17
C GLU A 1165 22.01 34.50 26.23
N ILE A 1166 20.73 34.42 26.58
CA ILE A 1166 20.10 35.28 27.59
C ILE A 1166 19.28 34.44 28.57
N GLU A 1167 19.28 34.86 29.82
CA GLU A 1167 18.39 34.35 30.87
C GLU A 1167 17.37 35.44 31.21
N VAL A 1168 16.08 35.11 31.12
CA VAL A 1168 14.97 36.05 31.30
C VAL A 1168 14.06 35.55 32.41
N LYS A 1169 13.77 36.44 33.36
CA LYS A 1169 12.80 36.18 34.43
C LYS A 1169 11.37 36.36 33.93
N TYR A 1170 10.49 35.48 34.39
CA TYR A 1170 9.05 35.61 34.18
C TYR A 1170 8.46 36.83 34.91
#